data_AF-A0A4P5W2S0-F1
#
_entry.id   AF-A0A4P5W2S0-F1
#
_cell.length_a   1.000
_cell.length_b   1.000
_cell.length_c   1.000
_cell.angle_alpha   90.00
_cell.angle_beta   90.00
_cell.angle_gamma   90.00
#
_symmetry.space_group_name_H-M   'P 1'
#
loop_
_entity.id
_entity.type
_entity.pdbx_description
1 polymer ?
#
loop_
_entity_poly.entity_id
_entity_poly.type
_entity_poly.pdbx_seq_one_letter_code
_entity_poly.pdbx_strand_id
1 'polypeptide(L)'
;MAFVPLHPLGNPLPDALDAATAATRAHQNAERDTALAAKQAVVRAGWGADAAARVHEKGKLTTWERLGLLVDTGTEVLPVCSYVNWGRAFRGSKKLAPGAGVVTAFARVEGRWVVVIANDNTVASGSWWPLSAEKIERAQTMALQLKVPVVYLVDCSGLFLPEQALSFPGRTGAGHIFRMNSMLAASGVPQVAGVFGDCIAGGGYMPIISDRVVMTESAYMVIAGAALIKGAKSQKLTSLDIGGPEVHVHQSACADERVPDDETAITLIRREVAKLPTSGAAFYRHGAEAAPPKHDPSQLGAILPGDHRHIYDVREVIARLVDDSLFCEVMPERGQEMVCGVARVNGLWCGFIANNVMPTPHPERPGELRGGGILYRDGIAKISAFSRTCNEDGLPIVWLQDIAGFDIGVEAEALGLLGYGSSLIYTNSTNTVPMVTVLLRKASGAGYYAMAGMPYHPVLQLSTPLTRLAVMEGRTLAIAAFNTKLDDDFEIASQDPAERAQVAAAMDETAARIEADMEPIGAAARMDTDEVIPLGDIRRYLEAVVEMAWQSPRRVRNPRIWSLHDLILLSRGSVAVTNTKEAVVETAVAPIEGLIPIRVATSGTFWQRPTPRDPAYVNVGGVLSPKTTIGLIEVMKTFAPVAAGLEGVLERWAVADGAAVEAGAVVAWVK
;
A
#
# COMPACT_ATOMS: atom_id res chain seq x y z
N MET A 1 -13.32 0.68 -22.80
CA MET A 1 -12.12 1.28 -22.17
C MET A 1 -11.22 1.79 -23.27
N ALA A 2 -10.44 2.85 -23.02
CA ALA A 2 -9.32 3.19 -23.90
C ALA A 2 -8.36 1.98 -23.98
N PHE A 3 -7.71 1.78 -25.13
CA PHE A 3 -6.70 0.73 -25.29
C PHE A 3 -5.58 0.92 -24.25
N VAL A 4 -5.37 -0.09 -23.40
CA VAL A 4 -4.26 -0.14 -22.43
C VAL A 4 -3.19 -1.07 -23.02
N PRO A 5 -2.01 -0.55 -23.43
CA PRO A 5 -0.97 -1.37 -24.03
C PRO A 5 -0.31 -2.25 -22.95
N LEU A 6 -0.71 -3.51 -22.88
CA LEU A 6 -0.11 -4.50 -22.00
C LEU A 6 1.10 -5.14 -22.70
N HIS A 7 2.24 -5.20 -22.00
CA HIS A 7 3.48 -5.78 -22.49
C HIS A 7 3.88 -6.99 -21.65
N PRO A 8 4.45 -8.05 -22.24
CA PRO A 8 5.07 -9.14 -21.49
C PRO A 8 6.14 -8.61 -20.54
N LEU A 9 6.17 -9.13 -19.32
CA LEU A 9 7.10 -8.76 -18.26
C LEU A 9 7.76 -10.03 -17.69
N GLY A 10 9.02 -9.90 -17.30
CA GLY A 10 9.79 -10.98 -16.67
C GLY A 10 10.32 -12.02 -17.65
N ASN A 11 11.12 -12.92 -17.12
CA ASN A 11 11.78 -13.98 -17.89
C ASN A 11 11.56 -15.36 -17.26
N PRO A 12 11.65 -16.44 -18.05
CA PRO A 12 11.82 -17.78 -17.52
C PRO A 12 12.95 -17.83 -16.50
N LEU A 13 12.80 -18.59 -15.41
CA LEU A 13 13.77 -18.60 -14.32
C LEU A 13 15.24 -18.84 -14.76
N PRO A 14 15.54 -19.77 -15.70
CA PRO A 14 16.91 -19.98 -16.19
C PRO A 14 17.52 -18.78 -16.92
N ASP A 15 16.69 -17.90 -17.48
CA ASP A 15 17.13 -16.69 -18.18
C ASP A 15 17.25 -15.50 -17.23
N ALA A 16 16.47 -15.50 -16.14
CA ALA A 16 16.48 -14.46 -15.11
C ALA A 16 17.65 -14.59 -14.13
N LEU A 17 18.09 -15.82 -13.83
CA LEU A 17 19.10 -16.09 -12.82
C LEU A 17 19.84 -17.40 -13.11
N ASP A 18 21.14 -17.46 -12.79
CA ASP A 18 21.90 -18.70 -12.94
C ASP A 18 21.35 -19.81 -12.02
N ALA A 19 21.43 -21.05 -12.49
CA ALA A 19 20.79 -22.20 -11.83
C ALA A 19 21.31 -22.44 -10.40
N ALA A 20 22.60 -22.18 -10.14
CA ALA A 20 23.20 -22.42 -8.83
C ALA A 20 22.71 -21.39 -7.79
N THR A 21 22.67 -20.11 -8.18
CA THR A 21 22.13 -19.05 -7.32
C THR A 21 20.64 -19.24 -7.09
N ALA A 22 19.88 -19.59 -8.14
CA ALA A 22 18.44 -19.86 -8.04
C ALA A 22 18.15 -21.00 -7.06
N ALA A 23 18.86 -22.13 -7.19
CA ALA A 23 18.70 -23.28 -6.28
C ALA A 23 19.08 -22.93 -4.83
N THR A 24 20.16 -22.18 -4.64
CA THR A 24 20.61 -21.76 -3.30
C THR A 24 19.57 -20.87 -2.61
N ARG A 25 19.07 -19.85 -3.32
CA ARG A 25 18.02 -18.94 -2.79
C ARG A 25 16.74 -19.69 -2.49
N ALA A 26 16.29 -20.54 -3.42
CA ALA A 26 15.09 -21.36 -3.25
C ALA A 26 15.19 -22.26 -2.01
N HIS A 27 16.32 -22.93 -1.80
CA HIS A 27 16.54 -23.77 -0.64
C HIS A 27 16.49 -22.97 0.67
N GLN A 28 17.23 -21.87 0.76
CA GLN A 28 17.26 -21.00 1.94
C GLN A 28 15.89 -20.40 2.29
N ASN A 29 15.09 -20.06 1.28
CA ASN A 29 13.75 -19.53 1.48
C ASN A 29 12.75 -20.64 1.84
N ALA A 30 12.91 -21.85 1.30
CA ALA A 30 12.12 -23.01 1.71
C ALA A 30 12.33 -23.41 3.19
N GLU A 31 13.54 -23.24 3.73
CA GLU A 31 13.80 -23.45 5.16
C GLU A 31 13.03 -22.43 6.03
N ARG A 32 12.98 -21.16 5.59
CA ARG A 32 12.19 -20.12 6.27
C ARG A 32 10.70 -20.40 6.20
N ASP A 33 10.20 -20.83 5.04
CA ASP A 33 8.80 -21.22 4.86
C ASP A 33 8.45 -22.43 5.73
N THR A 34 9.36 -23.40 5.87
CA THR A 34 9.19 -24.54 6.78
C THR A 34 9.11 -24.08 8.24
N ALA A 35 9.98 -23.16 8.66
CA ALA A 35 9.94 -22.59 10.01
C ALA A 35 8.66 -21.78 10.26
N LEU A 36 8.14 -21.08 9.24
CA LEU A 36 6.86 -20.37 9.29
C LEU A 36 5.68 -21.34 9.42
N ALA A 37 5.66 -22.41 8.62
CA ALA A 37 4.62 -23.44 8.65
C ALA A 37 4.51 -24.11 10.03
N ALA A 38 5.64 -24.34 10.70
CA ALA A 38 5.65 -24.84 12.08
C ALA A 38 4.94 -23.88 13.05
N LYS A 39 5.09 -22.56 12.88
CA LYS A 39 4.39 -21.55 13.69
C LYS A 39 2.89 -21.53 13.37
N GLN A 40 2.52 -21.64 12.09
CA GLN A 40 1.12 -21.73 11.67
C GLN A 40 0.42 -22.95 12.27
N ALA A 41 1.10 -24.09 12.34
CA ALA A 41 0.58 -25.30 12.97
C ALA A 41 0.29 -25.09 14.47
N VAL A 42 1.13 -24.35 15.19
CA VAL A 42 0.88 -23.98 16.60
C VAL A 42 -0.35 -23.10 16.73
N VAL A 43 -0.50 -22.07 15.88
CA VAL A 43 -1.70 -21.22 15.88
C VAL A 43 -2.95 -22.04 15.60
N ARG A 44 -2.92 -22.90 14.58
CA ARG A 44 -4.06 -23.73 14.18
C ARG A 44 -4.46 -24.75 15.25
N ALA A 45 -3.50 -25.26 16.00
CA ALA A 45 -3.76 -26.23 17.07
C ALA A 45 -4.32 -25.61 18.35
N GLY A 46 -4.24 -24.28 18.52
CA GLY A 46 -4.66 -23.60 19.74
C GLY A 46 -3.97 -24.16 20.98
N TRP A 47 -4.73 -24.70 21.94
CA TRP A 47 -4.18 -25.37 23.13
C TRP A 47 -3.97 -26.89 22.99
N GLY A 48 -4.03 -27.41 21.76
CA GLY A 48 -3.73 -28.79 21.40
C GLY A 48 -4.93 -29.74 21.50
N ALA A 49 -4.67 -31.01 21.22
CA ALA A 49 -5.70 -32.05 21.09
C ALA A 49 -6.59 -32.21 22.34
N ASP A 50 -6.04 -32.09 23.54
CA ASP A 50 -6.83 -32.17 24.78
C ASP A 50 -7.87 -31.04 24.89
N ALA A 51 -7.57 -29.85 24.34
CA ALA A 51 -8.53 -28.76 24.30
C ALA A 51 -9.62 -29.00 23.26
N ALA A 52 -9.26 -29.51 22.09
CA ALA A 52 -10.23 -29.93 21.08
C ALA A 52 -11.16 -31.04 21.60
N ALA A 53 -10.63 -32.06 22.26
CA ALA A 53 -11.42 -33.13 22.87
C ALA A 53 -12.44 -32.59 23.89
N ARG A 54 -12.04 -31.63 24.74
CA ARG A 54 -12.97 -30.96 25.68
C ARG A 54 -14.05 -30.12 25.00
N VAL A 55 -13.79 -29.60 23.79
CA VAL A 55 -14.80 -28.92 22.97
C VAL A 55 -15.81 -29.96 22.44
N HIS A 56 -15.30 -31.07 21.90
CA HIS A 56 -16.13 -32.16 21.37
C HIS A 56 -16.96 -32.88 22.44
N GLU A 57 -16.44 -33.07 23.66
CA GLU A 57 -17.18 -33.60 24.81
C GLU A 57 -18.44 -32.79 25.16
N LYS A 58 -18.47 -31.51 24.79
CA LYS A 58 -19.63 -30.62 24.96
C LYS A 58 -20.58 -30.64 23.76
N GLY A 59 -20.34 -31.50 22.77
CA GLY A 59 -21.13 -31.57 21.53
C GLY A 59 -20.90 -30.39 20.58
N LYS A 60 -19.80 -29.65 20.73
CA LYS A 60 -19.46 -28.49 19.89
C LYS A 60 -18.36 -28.84 18.90
N LEU A 61 -18.32 -28.14 17.77
CA LEU A 61 -17.18 -28.17 16.86
C LEU A 61 -16.11 -27.16 17.30
N THR A 62 -14.85 -27.46 16.99
CA THR A 62 -13.77 -26.48 17.08
C THR A 62 -13.94 -25.40 16.03
N THR A 63 -13.33 -24.24 16.26
CA THR A 63 -13.40 -23.10 15.34
C THR A 63 -12.93 -23.43 13.92
N TRP A 64 -11.88 -24.24 13.77
CA TRP A 64 -11.38 -24.66 12.46
C TRP A 64 -12.29 -25.67 11.76
N GLU A 65 -13.00 -26.52 12.50
CA GLU A 65 -14.03 -27.40 11.93
C GLU A 65 -15.24 -26.58 11.45
N ARG A 66 -15.69 -25.60 12.24
CA ARG A 66 -16.75 -24.66 11.83
C ARG A 66 -16.39 -23.90 10.56
N LEU A 67 -15.15 -23.41 10.46
CA LEU A 67 -14.64 -22.77 9.26
C LEU A 67 -14.63 -23.72 8.06
N GLY A 68 -14.25 -24.98 8.25
CA GLY A 68 -14.28 -26.00 7.20
C GLY A 68 -15.68 -26.27 6.64
N LEU A 69 -16.71 -26.17 7.47
CA LEU A 69 -18.12 -26.26 7.04
C LEU A 69 -18.64 -24.96 6.42
N LEU A 70 -18.10 -23.81 6.85
CA LEU A 70 -18.55 -22.50 6.40
C LEU A 70 -18.11 -22.20 4.96
N VAL A 71 -16.90 -22.58 4.57
CA VAL A 71 -16.31 -22.18 3.28
C VAL A 71 -16.80 -23.01 2.10
N ASP A 72 -16.77 -22.42 0.91
CA ASP A 72 -17.13 -23.12 -0.32
C ASP A 72 -16.17 -24.26 -0.63
N THR A 73 -16.70 -25.38 -1.13
CA THR A 73 -15.90 -26.54 -1.53
C THR A 73 -14.82 -26.15 -2.54
N GLY A 74 -13.58 -26.56 -2.27
CA GLY A 74 -12.43 -26.25 -3.13
C GLY A 74 -11.86 -24.84 -2.94
N THR A 75 -12.36 -24.06 -1.97
CA THR A 75 -11.79 -22.77 -1.60
C THR A 75 -11.02 -22.85 -0.29
N GLU A 76 -10.06 -21.96 -0.11
CA GLU A 76 -9.22 -21.91 1.09
C GLU A 76 -9.64 -20.76 2.03
N VAL A 77 -9.39 -20.97 3.32
CA VAL A 77 -9.41 -19.88 4.31
C VAL A 77 -8.05 -19.20 4.28
N LEU A 78 -8.04 -17.87 4.19
CA LEU A 78 -6.82 -17.05 4.22
C LEU A 78 -6.76 -16.29 5.57
N PRO A 79 -6.02 -16.81 6.57
CA PRO A 79 -5.90 -16.17 7.86
C PRO A 79 -5.26 -14.78 7.76
N VAL A 80 -5.67 -13.90 8.66
CA VAL A 80 -5.03 -12.61 8.90
C VAL A 80 -4.83 -12.43 10.39
N CYS A 81 -3.79 -11.71 10.79
CA CYS A 81 -3.43 -11.45 12.19
C CYS A 81 -3.16 -12.74 12.99
N SER A 82 -2.64 -13.79 12.36
CA SER A 82 -2.46 -15.10 13.00
C SER A 82 -1.47 -15.08 14.17
N TYR A 83 -0.45 -14.23 14.09
CA TYR A 83 0.66 -14.20 15.03
C TYR A 83 0.51 -13.19 16.16
N VAL A 84 -0.64 -12.51 16.30
CA VAL A 84 -0.87 -11.57 17.42
C VAL A 84 -0.61 -12.27 18.76
N ASN A 85 0.17 -11.61 19.63
CA ASN A 85 0.71 -12.15 20.89
C ASN A 85 1.65 -13.36 20.76
N TRP A 86 2.25 -13.61 19.60
CA TRP A 86 3.22 -14.69 19.47
C TRP A 86 4.34 -14.59 20.52
N GLY A 87 4.57 -15.68 21.23
CA GLY A 87 5.62 -15.77 22.27
C GLY A 87 5.38 -14.95 23.55
N ARG A 88 4.27 -14.20 23.65
CA ARG A 88 3.99 -13.35 24.83
C ARG A 88 3.54 -14.18 26.03
N ALA A 89 4.18 -13.96 27.18
CA ALA A 89 3.71 -14.45 28.46
C ALA A 89 2.57 -13.58 29.02
N PHE A 90 1.64 -14.19 29.75
CA PHE A 90 0.49 -13.51 30.34
C PHE A 90 0.39 -13.79 31.83
N ARG A 91 0.11 -12.75 32.62
CA ARG A 91 -0.15 -12.87 34.05
C ARG A 91 -1.34 -13.80 34.29
N GLY A 92 -1.18 -14.75 35.21
CA GLY A 92 -2.27 -15.67 35.58
C GLY A 92 -2.50 -16.82 34.59
N SER A 93 -1.65 -16.98 33.56
CA SER A 93 -1.67 -18.14 32.68
C SER A 93 -0.29 -18.78 32.58
N LYS A 94 -0.23 -20.11 32.58
CA LYS A 94 0.98 -20.88 32.24
C LYS A 94 1.05 -21.22 30.74
N LYS A 95 -0.02 -20.99 29.99
CA LYS A 95 -0.12 -21.22 28.54
C LYS A 95 -0.06 -19.90 27.80
N LEU A 96 0.45 -19.95 26.57
CA LEU A 96 0.35 -18.84 25.61
C LEU A 96 -1.09 -18.72 25.08
N ALA A 97 -1.36 -17.65 24.35
CA ALA A 97 -2.63 -17.40 23.67
C ALA A 97 -2.42 -17.32 22.14
N PRO A 98 -2.29 -18.48 21.45
CA PRO A 98 -2.12 -18.49 20.00
C PRO A 98 -3.24 -17.71 19.31
N GLY A 99 -2.88 -16.86 18.34
CA GLY A 99 -3.83 -16.00 17.62
C GLY A 99 -4.62 -15.03 18.50
N ALA A 100 -4.17 -14.78 19.74
CA ALA A 100 -4.95 -14.06 20.75
C ALA A 100 -6.33 -14.67 21.04
N GLY A 101 -6.50 -15.99 20.85
CA GLY A 101 -7.78 -16.68 21.11
C GLY A 101 -8.89 -16.33 20.12
N VAL A 102 -8.56 -15.74 18.97
CA VAL A 102 -9.51 -15.39 17.90
C VAL A 102 -8.88 -15.73 16.55
N VAL A 103 -9.62 -16.37 15.66
CA VAL A 103 -9.27 -16.55 14.26
C VAL A 103 -9.94 -15.45 13.44
N THR A 104 -9.16 -14.74 12.64
CA THR A 104 -9.65 -13.76 11.67
C THR A 104 -9.16 -14.16 10.29
N ALA A 105 -10.01 -14.13 9.27
CA ALA A 105 -9.65 -14.62 7.94
C ALA A 105 -10.51 -14.03 6.83
N PHE A 106 -10.01 -14.08 5.60
CA PHE A 106 -10.82 -13.99 4.40
C PHE A 106 -11.27 -15.39 3.98
N ALA A 107 -12.54 -15.51 3.57
CA ALA A 107 -13.11 -16.78 3.14
C ALA A 107 -14.12 -16.57 2.01
N ARG A 108 -14.34 -17.62 1.20
CA ARG A 108 -15.43 -17.67 0.22
C ARG A 108 -16.61 -18.45 0.78
N VAL A 109 -17.78 -17.81 0.75
CA VAL A 109 -19.05 -18.38 1.20
C VAL A 109 -20.12 -18.04 0.19
N GLU A 110 -20.72 -19.06 -0.42
CA GLU A 110 -21.76 -18.94 -1.45
C GLU A 110 -21.31 -18.02 -2.60
N GLY A 111 -20.07 -18.18 -3.05
CA GLY A 111 -19.47 -17.40 -4.15
C GLY A 111 -19.11 -15.96 -3.80
N ARG A 112 -19.13 -15.57 -2.52
CA ARG A 112 -18.80 -14.22 -2.04
C ARG A 112 -17.63 -14.28 -1.09
N TRP A 113 -16.72 -13.33 -1.23
CA TRP A 113 -15.70 -13.10 -0.21
C TRP A 113 -16.33 -12.46 1.03
N VAL A 114 -15.98 -12.97 2.19
CA VAL A 114 -16.40 -12.46 3.50
C VAL A 114 -15.17 -12.36 4.42
N VAL A 115 -15.25 -11.46 5.39
CA VAL A 115 -14.34 -11.47 6.55
C VAL A 115 -14.98 -12.34 7.62
N VAL A 116 -14.25 -13.35 8.10
CA VAL A 116 -14.68 -14.20 9.22
C VAL A 116 -13.94 -13.80 10.49
N ILE A 117 -14.69 -13.65 11.58
CA ILE A 117 -14.16 -13.39 12.92
C ILE A 117 -14.73 -14.46 13.84
N ALA A 118 -13.87 -15.36 14.30
CA ALA A 118 -14.28 -16.55 15.01
C ALA A 118 -13.48 -16.73 16.30
N ASN A 119 -14.14 -16.80 17.45
CA ASN A 119 -13.43 -17.07 18.70
C ASN A 119 -12.85 -18.48 18.69
N ASP A 120 -11.59 -18.67 19.10
CA ASP A 120 -10.98 -19.99 19.21
C ASP A 120 -11.40 -20.64 20.54
N ASN A 121 -12.41 -21.49 20.48
CA ASN A 121 -12.96 -22.15 21.65
C ASN A 121 -12.03 -23.18 22.31
N THR A 122 -10.87 -23.46 21.71
CA THR A 122 -9.80 -24.27 22.33
C THR A 122 -8.86 -23.42 23.20
N VAL A 123 -8.76 -22.11 22.96
CA VAL A 123 -7.88 -21.18 23.67
C VAL A 123 -8.68 -20.42 24.73
N ALA A 124 -8.71 -20.95 25.95
CA ALA A 124 -9.47 -20.39 27.07
C ALA A 124 -10.94 -20.06 26.73
N SER A 125 -11.64 -20.97 26.04
CA SER A 125 -13.02 -20.76 25.57
C SER A 125 -13.20 -19.45 24.80
N GLY A 126 -12.23 -19.11 23.94
CA GLY A 126 -12.29 -17.94 23.07
C GLY A 126 -12.21 -16.60 23.82
N SER A 127 -11.67 -16.59 25.04
CA SER A 127 -11.50 -15.37 25.84
C SER A 127 -10.74 -14.29 25.07
N TRP A 128 -11.09 -13.03 25.29
CA TRP A 128 -10.36 -11.89 24.75
C TRP A 128 -9.16 -11.55 25.61
N TRP A 129 -7.99 -12.00 25.16
CA TRP A 129 -6.67 -11.62 25.64
C TRP A 129 -6.33 -10.18 25.24
N PRO A 130 -5.32 -9.54 25.86
CA PRO A 130 -4.72 -8.31 25.32
C PRO A 130 -4.47 -8.40 23.82
N LEU A 131 -4.73 -7.36 23.04
CA LEU A 131 -4.70 -7.34 21.56
C LEU A 131 -5.78 -8.16 20.83
N SER A 132 -6.67 -8.88 21.52
CA SER A 132 -7.79 -9.57 20.85
C SER A 132 -8.82 -8.60 20.30
N ALA A 133 -9.10 -7.53 21.05
CA ALA A 133 -10.05 -6.50 20.62
C ALA A 133 -9.51 -5.78 19.38
N GLU A 134 -8.26 -5.35 19.43
CA GLU A 134 -7.55 -4.72 18.33
C GLU A 134 -7.49 -5.62 17.09
N LYS A 135 -7.26 -6.93 17.26
CA LYS A 135 -7.31 -7.92 16.17
C LYS A 135 -8.71 -8.01 15.54
N ILE A 136 -9.76 -8.06 16.35
CA ILE A 136 -11.15 -8.06 15.86
C ILE A 136 -11.47 -6.76 15.12
N GLU A 137 -11.10 -5.62 15.71
CA GLU A 137 -11.28 -4.28 15.14
C GLU A 137 -10.54 -4.13 13.80
N ARG A 138 -9.34 -4.72 13.69
CA ARG A 138 -8.57 -4.73 12.45
C ARG A 138 -9.34 -5.48 11.36
N ALA A 139 -9.83 -6.68 11.63
CA ALA A 139 -10.64 -7.43 10.67
C ALA A 139 -11.95 -6.70 10.28
N GLN A 140 -12.64 -6.08 11.23
CA GLN A 140 -13.81 -5.22 10.96
C GLN A 140 -13.44 -4.03 10.07
N THR A 141 -12.27 -3.43 10.28
CA THR A 141 -11.77 -2.32 9.45
C THR A 141 -11.50 -2.77 8.02
N MET A 142 -10.91 -3.96 7.83
CA MET A 142 -10.73 -4.55 6.49
C MET A 142 -12.08 -4.71 5.78
N ALA A 143 -13.07 -5.29 6.47
CA ALA A 143 -14.42 -5.48 5.94
C ALA A 143 -15.09 -4.14 5.56
N LEU A 144 -14.92 -3.12 6.40
CA LEU A 144 -15.47 -1.77 6.16
C LEU A 144 -14.86 -1.11 4.92
N GLN A 145 -13.53 -1.16 4.78
CA GLN A 145 -12.82 -0.53 3.65
C GLN A 145 -13.07 -1.27 2.33
N LEU A 146 -13.18 -2.60 2.37
CA LEU A 146 -13.50 -3.44 1.21
C LEU A 146 -15.00 -3.47 0.89
N LYS A 147 -15.84 -3.14 1.88
CA LYS A 147 -17.30 -3.29 1.86
C LYS A 147 -17.73 -4.73 1.60
N VAL A 148 -17.14 -5.68 2.31
CA VAL A 148 -17.47 -7.12 2.19
C VAL A 148 -18.15 -7.61 3.47
N PRO A 149 -19.07 -8.59 3.39
CA PRO A 149 -19.81 -9.06 4.56
C PRO A 149 -18.90 -9.60 5.66
N VAL A 150 -19.38 -9.52 6.90
CA VAL A 150 -18.70 -10.09 8.08
C VAL A 150 -19.51 -11.25 8.65
N VAL A 151 -18.82 -12.37 8.89
CA VAL A 151 -19.39 -13.53 9.57
C VAL A 151 -18.73 -13.68 10.94
N TYR A 152 -19.54 -13.62 12.00
CA TYR A 152 -19.09 -13.82 13.38
C TYR A 152 -19.40 -15.24 13.84
N LEU A 153 -18.39 -16.01 14.25
CA LEU A 153 -18.56 -17.31 14.88
C LEU A 153 -18.21 -17.19 16.37
N VAL A 154 -19.22 -16.95 17.19
CA VAL A 154 -19.08 -16.51 18.58
C VAL A 154 -19.11 -17.70 19.54
N ASP A 155 -18.03 -17.84 20.31
CA ASP A 155 -17.87 -18.79 21.41
C ASP A 155 -16.81 -18.21 22.35
N CYS A 156 -17.21 -17.17 23.10
CA CYS A 156 -16.38 -16.27 23.89
C CYS A 156 -16.85 -16.17 25.34
N SER A 157 -15.98 -16.58 26.27
CA SER A 157 -16.21 -16.43 27.71
C SER A 157 -16.01 -15.01 28.26
N GLY A 158 -15.74 -14.02 27.40
CA GLY A 158 -15.49 -12.63 27.77
C GLY A 158 -14.00 -12.28 27.85
N LEU A 159 -13.63 -11.27 28.63
CA LEU A 159 -12.24 -10.82 28.77
C LEU A 159 -11.37 -11.82 29.54
N PHE A 160 -10.10 -11.91 29.16
CA PHE A 160 -9.08 -12.54 29.99
C PHE A 160 -8.82 -11.69 31.25
N LEU A 161 -9.56 -12.00 32.31
CA LEU A 161 -9.63 -11.19 33.54
C LEU A 161 -8.28 -10.85 34.19
N PRO A 162 -7.27 -11.75 34.23
CA PRO A 162 -5.99 -11.43 34.86
C PRO A 162 -5.27 -10.22 34.24
N GLU A 163 -5.55 -9.87 32.98
CA GLU A 163 -4.98 -8.69 32.31
C GLU A 163 -6.05 -7.75 31.72
N GLN A 164 -7.26 -7.74 32.30
CA GLN A 164 -8.40 -6.97 31.76
C GLN A 164 -8.09 -5.49 31.45
N ALA A 165 -7.20 -4.85 32.22
CA ALA A 165 -6.84 -3.45 32.02
C ALA A 165 -6.13 -3.18 30.68
N LEU A 166 -5.63 -4.21 30.01
CA LEU A 166 -4.98 -4.17 28.70
C LEU A 166 -5.93 -4.55 27.55
N SER A 167 -7.23 -4.73 27.83
CA SER A 167 -8.22 -5.15 26.82
C SER A 167 -9.56 -4.45 26.96
N PHE A 168 -9.90 -3.94 28.14
CA PHE A 168 -11.18 -3.29 28.41
C PHE A 168 -11.21 -1.80 28.06
N PRO A 169 -10.33 -0.94 28.62
CA PRO A 169 -10.44 0.51 28.47
C PRO A 169 -9.73 1.04 27.21
N GLY A 170 -9.96 2.31 26.92
CA GLY A 170 -9.21 3.06 25.91
C GLY A 170 -9.88 3.11 24.54
N ARG A 171 -9.20 3.75 23.59
CA ARG A 171 -9.71 3.98 22.22
C ARG A 171 -9.86 2.69 21.41
N THR A 172 -9.09 1.66 21.76
CA THR A 172 -9.00 0.36 21.07
C THR A 172 -9.28 -0.81 22.02
N GLY A 173 -9.97 -0.54 23.13
CA GLY A 173 -10.44 -1.59 24.04
C GLY A 173 -11.71 -2.25 23.52
N ALA A 174 -12.16 -3.33 24.17
CA ALA A 174 -13.26 -4.19 23.73
C ALA A 174 -14.56 -3.47 23.35
N GLY A 175 -14.85 -2.29 23.93
CA GLY A 175 -16.02 -1.48 23.54
C GLY A 175 -15.98 -0.98 22.09
N HIS A 176 -14.80 -0.85 21.49
CA HIS A 176 -14.62 -0.38 20.13
C HIS A 176 -15.08 -1.41 19.09
N ILE A 177 -15.07 -2.71 19.42
CA ILE A 177 -15.67 -3.79 18.60
C ILE A 177 -17.13 -3.46 18.26
N PHE A 178 -17.93 -3.06 19.26
CA PHE A 178 -19.36 -2.79 19.08
C PHE A 178 -19.62 -1.50 18.28
N ARG A 179 -18.74 -0.51 18.45
CA ARG A 179 -18.74 0.69 17.61
C ARG A 179 -18.44 0.30 16.16
N MET A 180 -17.48 -0.59 15.91
CA MET A 180 -17.17 -1.07 14.57
C MET A 180 -18.32 -1.89 13.98
N ASN A 181 -19.00 -2.74 14.74
CA ASN A 181 -20.24 -3.40 14.30
C ASN A 181 -21.28 -2.37 13.83
N SER A 182 -21.47 -1.30 14.61
CA SER A 182 -22.42 -0.24 14.28
C SER A 182 -22.00 0.54 13.02
N MET A 183 -20.69 0.79 12.84
CA MET A 183 -20.16 1.46 11.65
C MET A 183 -20.28 0.62 10.38
N LEU A 184 -20.07 -0.70 10.49
CA LEU A 184 -20.29 -1.66 9.41
C LEU A 184 -21.75 -1.60 8.96
N ALA A 185 -22.69 -1.76 9.89
CA ALA A 185 -24.12 -1.67 9.62
C ALA A 185 -24.50 -0.32 8.98
N ALA A 186 -24.05 0.80 9.57
CA ALA A 186 -24.33 2.15 9.06
C ALA A 186 -23.74 2.39 7.65
N SER A 187 -22.70 1.65 7.28
CA SER A 187 -22.07 1.70 5.96
C SER A 187 -22.65 0.69 4.97
N GLY A 188 -23.69 -0.04 5.36
CA GLY A 188 -24.35 -1.07 4.55
C GLY A 188 -23.51 -2.33 4.35
N VAL A 189 -22.58 -2.62 5.28
CA VAL A 189 -21.80 -3.86 5.26
C VAL A 189 -22.57 -4.95 6.01
N PRO A 190 -23.01 -6.04 5.35
CA PRO A 190 -23.83 -7.06 5.99
C PRO A 190 -23.06 -7.81 7.08
N GLN A 191 -23.75 -8.14 8.17
CA GLN A 191 -23.20 -8.85 9.32
C GLN A 191 -24.09 -10.04 9.67
N VAL A 192 -23.51 -11.23 9.75
CA VAL A 192 -24.21 -12.46 10.16
C VAL A 192 -23.46 -13.08 11.31
N ALA A 193 -24.15 -13.42 12.40
CA ALA A 193 -23.55 -14.02 13.57
C ALA A 193 -24.15 -15.39 13.90
N GLY A 194 -23.28 -16.33 14.24
CA GLY A 194 -23.63 -17.56 14.95
C GLY A 194 -23.10 -17.53 16.37
N VAL A 195 -23.94 -17.86 17.35
CA VAL A 195 -23.55 -18.05 18.75
C VAL A 195 -23.60 -19.54 19.03
N PHE A 196 -22.43 -20.13 19.25
CA PHE A 196 -22.26 -21.58 19.36
C PHE A 196 -21.97 -22.04 20.79
N GLY A 197 -21.93 -21.11 21.75
CA GLY A 197 -21.48 -21.41 23.08
C GLY A 197 -21.51 -20.24 24.03
N ASP A 198 -20.38 -20.05 24.72
CA ASP A 198 -20.27 -18.99 25.72
C ASP A 198 -20.38 -17.63 25.02
N CYS A 199 -21.21 -16.72 25.54
CA CYS A 199 -21.33 -15.37 24.99
C CYS A 199 -21.62 -14.36 26.12
N ILE A 200 -20.57 -13.99 26.85
CA ILE A 200 -20.72 -13.33 28.16
C ILE A 200 -20.30 -11.86 28.09
N ALA A 201 -21.10 -11.00 28.75
CA ALA A 201 -20.88 -9.57 28.92
C ALA A 201 -20.64 -8.86 27.58
N GLY A 202 -19.43 -8.34 27.35
CA GLY A 202 -19.05 -7.73 26.08
C GLY A 202 -19.24 -8.68 24.89
N GLY A 203 -18.98 -9.97 25.08
CA GLY A 203 -19.18 -10.98 24.03
C GLY A 203 -20.62 -11.01 23.50
N GLY A 204 -21.61 -10.70 24.36
CA GLY A 204 -23.04 -10.67 24.00
C GLY A 204 -23.45 -9.55 23.06
N TYR A 205 -22.76 -8.41 23.08
CA TYR A 205 -23.11 -7.29 22.19
C TYR A 205 -22.62 -7.50 20.74
N MET A 206 -21.54 -8.26 20.55
CA MET A 206 -20.97 -8.52 19.23
C MET A 206 -21.96 -9.22 18.27
N PRO A 207 -22.63 -10.33 18.64
CA PRO A 207 -23.62 -10.95 17.76
C PRO A 207 -24.89 -10.10 17.60
N ILE A 208 -25.41 -9.48 18.67
CA ILE A 208 -26.71 -8.77 18.64
C ILE A 208 -26.75 -7.58 17.66
N ILE A 209 -25.61 -6.95 17.36
CA ILE A 209 -25.54 -5.82 16.40
C ILE A 209 -25.47 -6.32 14.94
N SER A 210 -25.51 -7.64 14.70
CA SER A 210 -25.54 -8.23 13.36
C SER A 210 -26.95 -8.18 12.75
N ASP A 211 -27.04 -8.24 11.42
CA ASP A 211 -28.33 -8.25 10.72
C ASP A 211 -29.09 -9.56 10.95
N ARG A 212 -28.37 -10.64 11.24
CA ARG A 212 -28.90 -11.97 11.55
C ARG A 212 -28.10 -12.65 12.65
N VAL A 213 -28.78 -13.24 13.62
CA VAL A 213 -28.21 -13.94 14.77
C VAL A 213 -28.82 -15.33 14.91
N VAL A 214 -27.97 -16.35 14.77
CA VAL A 214 -28.33 -17.76 14.93
C VAL A 214 -27.74 -18.27 16.24
N MET A 215 -28.53 -18.96 17.06
CA MET A 215 -28.07 -19.55 18.33
C MET A 215 -28.26 -21.07 18.35
N THR A 216 -27.22 -21.80 18.73
CA THR A 216 -27.32 -23.26 18.96
C THR A 216 -27.95 -23.57 20.31
N GLU A 217 -28.50 -24.78 20.49
CA GLU A 217 -29.11 -25.21 21.77
C GLU A 217 -28.17 -25.11 22.98
N SER A 218 -26.86 -25.29 22.75
CA SER A 218 -25.86 -25.24 23.82
C SER A 218 -25.32 -23.82 24.10
N ALA A 219 -25.74 -22.83 23.31
CA ALA A 219 -25.29 -21.45 23.45
C ALA A 219 -26.05 -20.69 24.52
N TYR A 220 -25.38 -19.73 25.16
CA TYR A 220 -26.04 -18.74 26.00
C TYR A 220 -25.37 -17.38 25.87
N MET A 221 -26.19 -16.34 25.86
CA MET A 221 -25.78 -14.95 25.72
C MET A 221 -26.28 -14.16 26.92
N VAL A 222 -25.41 -13.46 27.65
CA VAL A 222 -25.80 -12.81 28.92
C VAL A 222 -24.97 -11.58 29.22
N ILE A 223 -25.56 -10.58 29.89
CA ILE A 223 -24.81 -9.43 30.42
C ILE A 223 -23.88 -9.86 31.57
N ALA A 224 -24.35 -10.76 32.44
CA ALA A 224 -23.59 -11.31 33.54
C ALA A 224 -23.85 -12.82 33.64
N GLY A 225 -22.79 -13.61 33.79
CA GLY A 225 -22.92 -15.06 33.95
C GLY A 225 -23.72 -15.46 35.19
N ALA A 226 -24.36 -16.62 35.16
CA ALA A 226 -25.21 -17.12 36.24
C ALA A 226 -24.52 -17.18 37.62
N ALA A 227 -23.20 -17.34 37.67
CA ALA A 227 -22.41 -17.30 38.91
C ALA A 227 -22.49 -15.94 39.64
N LEU A 228 -22.48 -14.83 38.89
CA LEU A 228 -22.62 -13.48 39.47
C LEU A 228 -24.05 -13.23 39.97
N ILE A 229 -25.05 -13.78 39.30
CA ILE A 229 -26.47 -13.66 39.68
C ILE A 229 -26.79 -14.50 40.93
N LYS A 230 -26.24 -15.72 41.02
CA LYS A 230 -26.36 -16.59 42.19
C LYS A 230 -25.86 -15.93 43.47
N GLY A 231 -24.68 -15.31 43.40
CA GLY A 231 -24.09 -14.58 44.53
C GLY A 231 -24.91 -13.35 44.97
N ALA A 232 -25.72 -12.78 44.08
CA ALA A 232 -26.53 -11.59 44.34
C ALA A 232 -27.99 -11.88 44.75
N LYS A 233 -28.58 -13.00 44.30
CA LYS A 233 -30.03 -13.28 44.45
C LYS A 233 -30.40 -14.68 45.00
N SER A 234 -29.44 -15.54 45.33
CA SER A 234 -29.67 -16.87 45.95
C SER A 234 -30.63 -17.82 45.17
N GLN A 235 -30.74 -17.67 43.85
CA GLN A 235 -31.59 -18.51 42.99
C GLN A 235 -30.78 -19.62 42.30
N LYS A 236 -31.31 -20.85 42.23
CA LYS A 236 -30.71 -21.95 41.44
C LYS A 236 -31.05 -21.78 39.96
N LEU A 237 -30.23 -21.01 39.22
CA LEU A 237 -30.38 -20.79 37.77
C LEU A 237 -29.18 -21.36 37.00
N THR A 238 -29.42 -21.90 35.82
CA THR A 238 -28.40 -22.23 34.82
C THR A 238 -28.13 -21.02 33.92
N SER A 239 -27.05 -21.05 33.12
CA SER A 239 -26.81 -20.01 32.11
C SER A 239 -27.85 -20.04 30.98
N LEU A 240 -28.37 -21.23 30.64
CA LEU A 240 -29.43 -21.39 29.65
C LEU A 240 -30.76 -20.79 30.14
N ASP A 241 -31.06 -20.90 31.44
CA ASP A 241 -32.30 -20.39 32.03
C ASP A 241 -32.44 -18.86 31.89
N ILE A 242 -31.33 -18.14 31.78
CA ILE A 242 -31.30 -16.67 31.77
C ILE A 242 -30.92 -16.06 30.42
N GLY A 243 -30.33 -16.86 29.52
CA GLY A 243 -29.78 -16.35 28.27
C GLY A 243 -29.59 -17.42 27.19
N GLY A 244 -30.22 -18.58 27.33
CA GLY A 244 -30.24 -19.59 26.27
C GLY A 244 -31.10 -19.14 25.07
N PRO A 245 -31.15 -19.96 23.99
CA PRO A 245 -31.91 -19.62 22.80
C PRO A 245 -33.42 -19.52 23.05
N GLU A 246 -33.98 -20.26 24.03
CA GLU A 246 -35.37 -20.08 24.46
C GLU A 246 -35.65 -18.64 24.90
N VAL A 247 -34.73 -18.05 25.67
CA VAL A 247 -34.85 -16.66 26.12
C VAL A 247 -34.68 -15.72 24.93
N HIS A 248 -33.59 -15.85 24.17
CA HIS A 248 -33.24 -14.83 23.19
C HIS A 248 -33.98 -14.90 21.86
N VAL A 249 -34.50 -16.06 21.46
CA VAL A 249 -35.31 -16.19 20.25
C VAL A 249 -36.80 -15.99 20.56
N HIS A 250 -37.32 -16.58 21.64
CA HIS A 250 -38.77 -16.60 21.88
C HIS A 250 -39.28 -15.56 22.88
N GLN A 251 -38.44 -15.07 23.81
CA GLN A 251 -38.89 -14.15 24.86
C GLN A 251 -38.39 -12.72 24.66
N SER A 252 -37.07 -12.56 24.48
CA SER A 252 -36.44 -11.24 24.40
C SER A 252 -36.22 -10.75 22.96
N ALA A 253 -36.27 -11.66 21.97
CA ALA A 253 -35.99 -11.37 20.56
C ALA A 253 -34.62 -10.67 20.33
N CYS A 254 -33.58 -11.10 21.07
CA CYS A 254 -32.20 -10.67 20.83
C CYS A 254 -31.47 -11.55 19.80
N ALA A 255 -32.07 -12.68 19.40
CA ALA A 255 -31.60 -13.53 18.33
C ALA A 255 -32.76 -13.93 17.41
N ASP A 256 -32.45 -14.27 16.16
CA ASP A 256 -33.45 -14.55 15.13
C ASP A 256 -33.87 -16.02 15.09
N GLU A 257 -32.89 -16.93 15.21
CA GLU A 257 -33.12 -18.35 14.93
C GLU A 257 -32.42 -19.26 15.94
N ARG A 258 -33.17 -20.23 16.42
CA ARG A 258 -32.72 -21.29 17.33
C ARG A 258 -32.53 -22.56 16.51
N VAL A 259 -31.36 -23.18 16.63
CA VAL A 259 -30.99 -24.39 15.87
C VAL A 259 -30.37 -25.46 16.78
N PRO A 260 -30.48 -26.75 16.43
CA PRO A 260 -30.01 -27.84 17.29
C PRO A 260 -28.50 -27.84 17.55
N ASP A 261 -27.68 -27.52 16.53
CA ASP A 261 -26.24 -27.77 16.56
C ASP A 261 -25.44 -26.82 15.64
N ASP A 262 -24.11 -26.95 15.70
CA ASP A 262 -23.15 -26.16 14.94
C ASP A 262 -23.30 -26.35 13.42
N GLU A 263 -23.56 -27.57 12.95
CA GLU A 263 -23.70 -27.86 11.51
C GLU A 263 -24.92 -27.15 10.91
N THR A 264 -26.05 -27.20 11.63
CA THR A 264 -27.29 -26.51 11.23
C THR A 264 -27.10 -24.99 11.28
N ALA A 265 -26.42 -24.48 12.31
CA ALA A 265 -26.10 -23.06 12.41
C ALA A 265 -25.26 -22.57 11.23
N ILE A 266 -24.19 -23.30 10.86
CA ILE A 266 -23.33 -22.94 9.73
C ILE A 266 -24.11 -23.00 8.41
N THR A 267 -24.96 -24.01 8.22
CA THR A 267 -25.83 -24.12 7.03
C THR A 267 -26.73 -22.89 6.89
N LEU A 268 -27.33 -22.42 7.99
CA LEU A 268 -28.18 -21.23 7.98
C LEU A 268 -27.37 -19.96 7.72
N ILE A 269 -26.19 -19.82 8.32
CA ILE A 269 -25.28 -18.69 8.07
C ILE A 269 -24.92 -18.61 6.59
N ARG A 270 -24.55 -19.73 5.97
CA ARG A 270 -24.30 -19.81 4.52
C ARG A 270 -25.53 -19.32 3.73
N ARG A 271 -26.73 -19.80 4.11
CA ARG A 271 -27.99 -19.38 3.47
C ARG A 271 -28.26 -17.88 3.61
N GLU A 272 -27.92 -17.26 4.74
CA GLU A 272 -28.04 -15.80 4.90
C GLU A 272 -27.05 -15.06 3.99
N VAL A 273 -25.79 -15.53 3.87
CA VAL A 273 -24.81 -14.97 2.93
C VAL A 273 -25.28 -15.11 1.47
N ALA A 274 -25.91 -16.23 1.11
CA ALA A 274 -26.44 -16.46 -0.24
C ALA A 274 -27.47 -15.42 -0.69
N LYS A 275 -28.22 -14.82 0.25
CA LYS A 275 -29.25 -13.80 -0.02
C LYS A 275 -28.67 -12.42 -0.37
N LEU A 276 -27.39 -12.18 -0.05
CA LEU A 276 -26.73 -10.89 -0.31
C LEU A 276 -26.56 -10.65 -1.83
N PRO A 277 -26.30 -9.41 -2.29
CA PRO A 277 -25.99 -9.16 -3.70
C PRO A 277 -24.81 -10.00 -4.20
N THR A 278 -24.81 -10.37 -5.48
CA THR A 278 -23.69 -11.08 -6.13
C THR A 278 -22.47 -10.17 -6.28
N SER A 279 -21.28 -10.75 -6.39
CA SER A 279 -20.04 -10.00 -6.61
C SER A 279 -20.05 -9.20 -7.92
N GLY A 280 -19.63 -7.94 -7.84
CA GLY A 280 -19.38 -7.07 -9.00
C GLY A 280 -18.14 -7.46 -9.81
N ALA A 281 -17.27 -8.34 -9.30
CA ALA A 281 -16.02 -8.70 -9.96
C ALA A 281 -16.23 -9.17 -11.42
N ALA A 282 -17.24 -9.99 -11.67
CA ALA A 282 -17.54 -10.47 -13.03
C ALA A 282 -17.85 -9.32 -14.01
N PHE A 283 -18.54 -8.28 -13.54
CA PHE A 283 -18.81 -7.08 -14.35
C PHE A 283 -17.52 -6.30 -14.64
N TYR A 284 -16.67 -6.10 -13.62
CA TYR A 284 -15.43 -5.31 -13.74
C TYR A 284 -14.31 -6.00 -14.51
N ARG A 285 -14.38 -7.32 -14.72
CA ARG A 285 -13.49 -8.03 -15.64
C ARG A 285 -13.67 -7.59 -17.10
N HIS A 286 -14.83 -7.03 -17.47
CA HIS A 286 -15.15 -6.59 -18.83
C HIS A 286 -14.88 -7.67 -19.89
N GLY A 287 -15.28 -8.91 -19.61
CA GLY A 287 -15.09 -10.06 -20.51
C GLY A 287 -13.67 -10.62 -20.54
N ALA A 288 -12.75 -10.10 -19.72
CA ALA A 288 -11.46 -10.73 -19.49
C ALA A 288 -11.61 -11.94 -18.58
N GLU A 289 -11.07 -13.08 -19.00
CA GLU A 289 -10.94 -14.23 -18.11
C GLU A 289 -9.78 -14.00 -17.13
N ALA A 290 -9.88 -14.63 -15.96
CA ALA A 290 -8.75 -14.73 -15.05
C ALA A 290 -7.70 -15.63 -15.69
N ALA A 291 -6.45 -15.17 -15.72
CA ALA A 291 -5.34 -15.97 -16.24
C ALA A 291 -4.25 -16.10 -15.16
N PRO A 292 -3.61 -17.27 -15.01
CA PRO A 292 -2.40 -17.36 -14.20
C PRO A 292 -1.28 -16.52 -14.82
N PRO A 293 -0.24 -16.15 -14.06
CA PRO A 293 0.97 -15.58 -14.63
C PRO A 293 1.68 -16.60 -15.54
N LYS A 294 2.46 -16.14 -16.52
CA LYS A 294 3.29 -17.03 -17.35
C LYS A 294 4.45 -17.66 -16.58
N HIS A 295 4.81 -17.06 -15.45
CA HIS A 295 5.88 -17.52 -14.57
C HIS A 295 5.29 -17.92 -13.22
N ASP A 296 5.61 -19.12 -12.74
CA ASP A 296 5.03 -19.69 -11.53
C ASP A 296 5.36 -18.82 -10.29
N PRO A 297 4.36 -18.38 -9.50
CA PRO A 297 4.56 -17.62 -8.27
C PRO A 297 5.47 -18.30 -7.24
N SER A 298 5.51 -19.64 -7.20
CA SER A 298 6.40 -20.40 -6.30
C SER A 298 7.89 -20.13 -6.57
N GLN A 299 8.24 -19.64 -7.76
CA GLN A 299 9.61 -19.26 -8.11
C GLN A 299 10.08 -17.98 -7.40
N LEU A 300 9.21 -17.23 -6.72
CA LEU A 300 9.61 -16.02 -5.99
C LEU A 300 10.68 -16.30 -4.92
N GLY A 301 10.68 -17.49 -4.33
CA GLY A 301 11.74 -17.95 -3.42
C GLY A 301 13.12 -18.10 -4.09
N ALA A 302 13.18 -18.31 -5.40
CA ALA A 302 14.44 -18.30 -6.15
C ALA A 302 14.86 -16.88 -6.56
N ILE A 303 13.90 -16.00 -6.81
CA ILE A 303 14.14 -14.61 -7.26
C ILE A 303 14.68 -13.75 -6.10
N LEU A 304 13.99 -13.72 -4.95
CA LEU A 304 14.35 -12.82 -3.85
C LEU A 304 15.53 -13.37 -3.03
N PRO A 305 16.64 -12.62 -2.91
CA PRO A 305 17.75 -13.05 -2.07
C PRO A 305 17.43 -12.85 -0.58
N GLY A 306 17.81 -13.83 0.24
CA GLY A 306 17.65 -13.77 1.69
C GLY A 306 18.55 -12.74 2.39
N ASP A 307 19.69 -12.38 1.78
CA ASP A 307 20.53 -11.27 2.22
C ASP A 307 20.00 -9.95 1.63
N HIS A 308 19.61 -9.02 2.51
CA HIS A 308 19.02 -7.72 2.16
C HIS A 308 19.94 -6.78 1.37
N ARG A 309 21.25 -7.07 1.33
CA ARG A 309 22.26 -6.32 0.58
C ARG A 309 22.33 -6.73 -0.88
N HIS A 310 21.88 -7.94 -1.22
CA HIS A 310 21.83 -8.40 -2.59
C HIS A 310 20.63 -7.79 -3.34
N ILE A 311 20.83 -7.53 -4.62
CA ILE A 311 19.86 -6.91 -5.53
C ILE A 311 19.15 -7.96 -6.39
N TYR A 312 17.99 -7.59 -6.93
CA TYR A 312 17.19 -8.34 -7.90
C TYR A 312 16.33 -7.36 -8.71
N ASP A 313 15.82 -7.78 -9.87
CA ASP A 313 14.86 -6.97 -10.63
C ASP A 313 13.43 -7.20 -10.10
N VAL A 314 12.81 -6.13 -9.61
CA VAL A 314 11.43 -6.17 -9.09
C VAL A 314 10.39 -6.50 -10.17
N ARG A 315 10.73 -6.31 -11.46
CA ARG A 315 9.88 -6.72 -12.57
C ARG A 315 9.68 -8.23 -12.63
N GLU A 316 10.68 -9.02 -12.22
CA GLU A 316 10.56 -10.48 -12.09
C GLU A 316 9.56 -10.88 -11.00
N VAL A 317 9.39 -10.04 -9.98
CA VAL A 317 8.36 -10.22 -8.95
C VAL A 317 6.98 -9.91 -9.52
N ILE A 318 6.80 -8.73 -10.11
CA ILE A 318 5.51 -8.32 -10.70
C ILE A 318 5.06 -9.33 -11.77
N ALA A 319 5.96 -9.81 -12.62
CA ALA A 319 5.69 -10.81 -13.65
C ALA A 319 5.10 -12.11 -13.11
N ARG A 320 5.43 -12.50 -11.87
CA ARG A 320 4.91 -13.69 -11.17
C ARG A 320 3.64 -13.41 -10.36
N LEU A 321 3.20 -12.16 -10.32
CA LEU A 321 2.02 -11.73 -9.58
C LEU A 321 0.85 -11.35 -10.49
N VAL A 322 1.10 -10.97 -11.74
CA VAL A 322 0.07 -10.45 -12.66
C VAL A 322 -0.34 -11.45 -13.74
N ASP A 323 -1.59 -11.37 -14.17
CA ASP A 323 -2.18 -12.25 -15.18
C ASP A 323 -1.39 -12.22 -16.49
N ASP A 324 -1.12 -13.40 -17.07
CA ASP A 324 -0.30 -13.60 -18.27
C ASP A 324 1.09 -12.95 -18.24
N SER A 325 1.56 -12.55 -17.05
CA SER A 325 2.76 -11.73 -16.87
C SER A 325 2.72 -10.47 -17.75
N LEU A 326 1.54 -9.85 -17.88
CA LEU A 326 1.32 -8.67 -18.69
C LEU A 326 1.23 -7.40 -17.83
N PHE A 327 2.01 -6.39 -18.19
CA PHE A 327 2.11 -5.14 -17.43
C PHE A 327 2.18 -3.93 -18.37
N CYS A 328 1.47 -2.86 -18.01
CA CYS A 328 1.60 -1.55 -18.66
C CYS A 328 2.39 -0.63 -17.73
N GLU A 329 3.72 -0.63 -17.86
CA GLU A 329 4.58 0.27 -17.10
C GLU A 329 4.35 1.72 -17.52
N VAL A 330 4.21 2.60 -16.53
CA VAL A 330 4.00 4.04 -16.73
C VAL A 330 5.33 4.75 -16.55
N MET A 331 5.72 5.54 -17.55
CA MET A 331 6.98 6.32 -17.56
C MET A 331 8.22 5.47 -17.20
N PRO A 332 8.49 4.34 -17.91
CA PRO A 332 9.60 3.44 -17.58
C PRO A 332 10.97 4.14 -17.59
N GLU A 333 11.14 5.22 -18.34
CA GLU A 333 12.38 5.98 -18.46
C GLU A 333 12.60 7.04 -17.36
N ARG A 334 11.57 7.36 -16.56
CA ARG A 334 11.64 8.36 -15.48
C ARG A 334 11.58 7.69 -14.12
N GLY A 335 12.35 8.19 -13.16
CA GLY A 335 12.36 7.69 -11.78
C GLY A 335 12.51 6.17 -11.74
N GLN A 336 13.56 5.64 -12.38
CA GLN A 336 13.74 4.21 -12.65
C GLN A 336 13.97 3.37 -11.38
N GLU A 337 14.25 4.03 -10.25
CA GLU A 337 14.26 3.44 -8.91
C GLU A 337 12.85 3.02 -8.45
N MET A 338 11.80 3.49 -9.13
CA MET A 338 10.40 3.14 -8.91
C MET A 338 9.76 2.57 -10.17
N VAL A 339 9.22 1.36 -10.06
CA VAL A 339 8.36 0.76 -11.08
C VAL A 339 6.91 1.04 -10.71
N CYS A 340 6.14 1.66 -11.60
CA CYS A 340 4.70 1.78 -11.42
C CYS A 340 3.95 1.56 -12.73
N GLY A 341 2.73 1.06 -12.64
CA GLY A 341 1.94 0.71 -13.81
C GLY A 341 0.71 -0.11 -13.47
N VAL A 342 -0.08 -0.44 -14.48
CA VAL A 342 -1.33 -1.19 -14.30
C VAL A 342 -1.23 -2.59 -14.88
N ALA A 343 -1.88 -3.53 -14.22
CA ALA A 343 -2.05 -4.90 -14.70
C ALA A 343 -3.32 -5.51 -14.13
N ARG A 344 -3.53 -6.79 -14.45
CA ARG A 344 -4.65 -7.56 -13.94
C ARG A 344 -4.20 -8.62 -12.95
N VAL A 345 -5.05 -8.84 -11.95
CA VAL A 345 -4.99 -10.00 -11.06
C VAL A 345 -6.39 -10.61 -11.05
N ASN A 346 -6.51 -11.89 -11.42
CA ASN A 346 -7.80 -12.58 -11.48
C ASN A 346 -8.81 -11.88 -12.42
N GLY A 347 -8.32 -11.36 -13.55
CA GLY A 347 -9.04 -10.63 -14.58
C GLY A 347 -9.35 -9.15 -14.25
N LEU A 348 -8.98 -8.69 -13.06
CA LEU A 348 -9.38 -7.39 -12.51
C LEU A 348 -8.22 -6.40 -12.48
N TRP A 349 -8.48 -5.16 -12.87
CA TRP A 349 -7.45 -4.11 -12.92
C TRP A 349 -7.01 -3.65 -11.52
N CYS A 350 -5.71 -3.48 -11.36
CA CYS A 350 -5.09 -2.80 -10.22
C CYS A 350 -3.82 -2.06 -10.65
N GLY A 351 -3.43 -1.05 -9.87
CA GLY A 351 -2.15 -0.37 -10.00
C GLY A 351 -1.09 -1.04 -9.13
N PHE A 352 0.13 -1.15 -9.63
CA PHE A 352 1.30 -1.60 -8.88
C PHE A 352 2.28 -0.45 -8.72
N ILE A 353 2.89 -0.35 -7.54
CA ILE A 353 4.00 0.54 -7.24
C ILE A 353 5.05 -0.27 -6.48
N ALA A 354 6.27 -0.34 -6.99
CA ALA A 354 7.31 -1.21 -6.47
C ALA A 354 8.68 -0.53 -6.46
N ASN A 355 9.47 -0.77 -5.40
CA ASN A 355 10.85 -0.31 -5.36
C ASN A 355 11.74 -1.17 -6.27
N ASN A 356 12.51 -0.53 -7.13
CA ASN A 356 13.55 -1.18 -7.90
C ASN A 356 14.88 -1.11 -7.14
N VAL A 357 15.40 -2.26 -6.70
CA VAL A 357 16.67 -2.33 -5.95
C VAL A 357 17.91 -2.43 -6.84
N MET A 358 17.72 -2.51 -8.16
CA MET A 358 18.82 -2.44 -9.13
C MET A 358 19.39 -1.02 -9.20
N PRO A 359 20.70 -0.84 -9.43
CA PRO A 359 21.28 0.45 -9.78
C PRO A 359 20.63 1.04 -11.02
N THR A 360 20.46 2.37 -11.04
CA THR A 360 19.79 3.07 -12.14
C THR A 360 20.66 4.21 -12.68
N PRO A 361 20.55 4.59 -13.97
CA PRO A 361 21.32 5.71 -14.51
C PRO A 361 21.02 7.03 -13.79
N HIS A 362 22.05 7.83 -13.54
CA HIS A 362 21.87 9.17 -13.01
C HIS A 362 21.24 10.08 -14.08
N PRO A 363 20.11 10.74 -13.82
CA PRO A 363 19.38 11.51 -14.84
C PRO A 363 20.17 12.71 -15.37
N GLU A 364 21.05 13.28 -14.55
CA GLU A 364 21.78 14.51 -14.85
C GLU A 364 23.30 14.30 -15.04
N ARG A 365 23.82 13.07 -14.78
CA ARG A 365 25.25 12.76 -14.82
C ARG A 365 25.47 11.50 -15.67
N PRO A 366 25.56 11.65 -17.01
CA PRO A 366 25.68 10.51 -17.91
C PRO A 366 26.86 9.61 -17.57
N GLY A 367 26.63 8.30 -17.50
CA GLY A 367 27.65 7.30 -17.14
C GLY A 367 27.75 6.99 -15.65
N GLU A 368 27.11 7.78 -14.78
CA GLU A 368 27.00 7.48 -13.35
C GLU A 368 25.74 6.65 -13.04
N LEU A 369 25.82 5.86 -11.97
CA LEU A 369 24.71 5.08 -11.45
C LEU A 369 24.31 5.58 -10.05
N ARG A 370 23.01 5.55 -9.77
CA ARG A 370 22.40 5.74 -8.45
C ARG A 370 22.05 4.38 -7.85
N GLY A 371 22.06 4.30 -6.53
CA GLY A 371 21.65 3.10 -5.80
C GLY A 371 20.15 2.83 -5.97
N GLY A 372 19.76 1.56 -6.05
CA GLY A 372 18.36 1.16 -6.03
C GLY A 372 17.80 1.06 -4.60
N GLY A 373 16.48 0.96 -4.47
CA GLY A 373 15.80 0.85 -3.17
C GLY A 373 15.89 2.13 -2.33
N ILE A 374 16.08 3.27 -2.99
CA ILE A 374 16.16 4.62 -2.42
C ILE A 374 15.14 5.48 -3.17
N LEU A 375 14.47 6.41 -2.49
CA LEU A 375 13.54 7.37 -3.14
C LEU A 375 14.28 8.64 -3.56
N TYR A 376 14.33 8.90 -4.87
CA TYR A 376 14.79 10.17 -5.44
C TYR A 376 13.61 11.03 -5.90
N ARG A 377 13.90 12.31 -6.19
CA ARG A 377 12.91 13.32 -6.62
C ARG A 377 11.96 12.81 -7.71
N ASP A 378 12.52 12.25 -8.78
CA ASP A 378 11.77 11.89 -9.98
C ASP A 378 10.88 10.66 -9.74
N GLY A 379 11.35 9.65 -9.02
CA GLY A 379 10.54 8.48 -8.65
C GLY A 379 9.42 8.86 -7.69
N ILE A 380 9.67 9.75 -6.72
CA ILE A 380 8.62 10.26 -5.83
C ILE A 380 7.52 10.97 -6.63
N ALA A 381 7.90 11.92 -7.50
CA ALA A 381 6.95 12.64 -8.33
C ALA A 381 6.10 11.68 -9.21
N LYS A 382 6.77 10.68 -9.81
CA LYS A 382 6.14 9.62 -10.62
C LYS A 382 5.11 8.83 -9.82
N ILE A 383 5.48 8.28 -8.67
CA ILE A 383 4.56 7.44 -7.88
C ILE A 383 3.44 8.25 -7.21
N SER A 384 3.69 9.52 -6.83
CA SER A 384 2.63 10.42 -6.34
C SER A 384 1.60 10.73 -7.43
N ALA A 385 2.02 10.97 -8.67
CA ALA A 385 1.10 11.20 -9.79
C ALA A 385 0.31 9.93 -10.13
N PHE A 386 0.97 8.78 -10.18
CA PHE A 386 0.34 7.49 -10.45
C PHE A 386 -0.68 7.09 -9.36
N SER A 387 -0.30 7.19 -8.08
CA SER A 387 -1.16 6.89 -6.92
C SER A 387 -2.46 7.72 -6.95
N ARG A 388 -2.37 9.03 -7.17
CA ARG A 388 -3.54 9.91 -7.33
C ARG A 388 -4.42 9.51 -8.51
N THR A 389 -3.80 9.12 -9.63
CA THR A 389 -4.53 8.69 -10.82
C THR A 389 -5.30 7.40 -10.56
N CYS A 390 -4.67 6.40 -9.94
CA CYS A 390 -5.35 5.19 -9.52
C CYS A 390 -6.53 5.49 -8.59
N ASN A 391 -6.33 6.38 -7.62
CA ASN A 391 -7.40 6.79 -6.70
C ASN A 391 -8.58 7.44 -7.43
N GLU A 392 -8.34 8.36 -8.36
CA GLU A 392 -9.38 9.02 -9.15
C GLU A 392 -10.09 8.07 -10.13
N ASP A 393 -9.37 7.12 -10.73
CA ASP A 393 -9.92 6.11 -11.62
C ASP A 393 -10.60 4.94 -10.87
N GLY A 394 -10.48 4.90 -9.54
CA GLY A 394 -11.09 3.86 -8.70
C GLY A 394 -10.31 2.53 -8.71
N LEU A 395 -9.05 2.53 -9.14
CA LEU A 395 -8.19 1.35 -9.20
C LEU A 395 -7.56 1.05 -7.83
N PRO A 396 -7.73 -0.17 -7.27
CA PRO A 396 -6.96 -0.61 -6.11
C PRO A 396 -5.46 -0.56 -6.38
N ILE A 397 -4.67 -0.26 -5.34
CA ILE A 397 -3.22 -0.08 -5.46
C ILE A 397 -2.49 -1.16 -4.65
N VAL A 398 -1.51 -1.80 -5.27
CA VAL A 398 -0.59 -2.75 -4.63
C VAL A 398 0.79 -2.11 -4.51
N TRP A 399 1.25 -1.96 -3.28
CA TRP A 399 2.57 -1.45 -2.93
C TRP A 399 3.50 -2.63 -2.61
N LEU A 400 4.60 -2.76 -3.35
CA LEU A 400 5.63 -3.77 -3.10
C LEU A 400 6.88 -3.08 -2.54
N GLN A 401 7.10 -3.24 -1.23
CA GLN A 401 8.16 -2.52 -0.53
C GLN A 401 9.46 -3.32 -0.44
N ASP A 402 10.54 -2.74 -0.94
CA ASP A 402 11.92 -3.10 -0.62
C ASP A 402 12.76 -1.81 -0.59
N ILE A 403 12.54 -1.02 0.47
CA ILE A 403 12.96 0.37 0.57
C ILE A 403 13.88 0.60 1.78
N ALA A 404 15.04 1.20 1.52
CA ALA A 404 15.99 1.60 2.56
C ALA A 404 15.72 3.03 3.09
N GLY A 405 15.18 3.92 2.25
CA GLY A 405 14.82 5.27 2.65
C GLY A 405 14.77 6.25 1.48
N PHE A 406 14.94 7.54 1.80
CA PHE A 406 15.13 8.62 0.84
C PHE A 406 16.61 8.82 0.56
N ASP A 407 16.91 9.44 -0.57
CA ASP A 407 18.25 9.97 -0.82
C ASP A 407 18.62 11.02 0.25
N ILE A 408 19.91 11.14 0.56
CA ILE A 408 20.42 12.00 1.62
C ILE A 408 21.62 12.82 1.15
N GLY A 409 21.80 14.00 1.73
CA GLY A 409 22.94 14.87 1.46
C GLY A 409 22.54 16.23 0.89
N VAL A 410 23.55 17.09 0.68
CA VAL A 410 23.35 18.49 0.31
C VAL A 410 22.55 18.65 -0.98
N GLU A 411 22.80 17.81 -1.98
CA GLU A 411 22.08 17.83 -3.25
C GLU A 411 20.59 17.48 -3.07
N ALA A 412 20.30 16.38 -2.38
CA ALA A 412 18.92 15.96 -2.08
C ALA A 412 18.12 17.05 -1.35
N GLU A 413 18.71 17.67 -0.34
CA GLU A 413 18.07 18.77 0.40
C GLU A 413 17.86 20.02 -0.47
N ALA A 414 18.87 20.43 -1.25
CA ALA A 414 18.78 21.57 -2.14
C ALA A 414 17.73 21.38 -3.26
N LEU A 415 17.52 20.13 -3.71
CA LEU A 415 16.48 19.77 -4.67
C LEU A 415 15.07 19.67 -4.05
N GLY A 416 14.95 19.90 -2.73
CA GLY A 416 13.68 19.91 -2.01
C GLY A 416 13.08 18.52 -1.81
N LEU A 417 13.91 17.47 -1.73
CA LEU A 417 13.46 16.08 -1.62
C LEU A 417 12.49 15.86 -0.45
N LEU A 418 12.73 16.53 0.69
CA LEU A 418 11.82 16.51 1.83
C LEU A 418 10.41 16.99 1.49
N GLY A 419 10.29 18.02 0.63
CA GLY A 419 9.00 18.51 0.11
C GLY A 419 8.31 17.52 -0.82
N TYR A 420 9.07 16.84 -1.68
CA TYR A 420 8.54 15.75 -2.51
C TYR A 420 8.04 14.59 -1.64
N GLY A 421 8.82 14.19 -0.63
CA GLY A 421 8.42 13.18 0.35
C GLY A 421 7.12 13.56 1.08
N SER A 422 6.99 14.81 1.51
CA SER A 422 5.76 15.34 2.11
C SER A 422 4.55 15.24 1.17
N SER A 423 4.72 15.54 -0.12
CA SER A 423 3.65 15.42 -1.12
C SER A 423 3.19 13.96 -1.32
N LEU A 424 4.12 13.01 -1.32
CA LEU A 424 3.80 11.59 -1.42
C LEU A 424 3.09 11.08 -0.16
N ILE A 425 3.56 11.47 1.02
CA ILE A 425 2.91 11.18 2.30
C ILE A 425 1.46 11.68 2.27
N TYR A 426 1.24 12.95 1.89
CA TYR A 426 -0.10 13.51 1.76
C TYR A 426 -0.97 12.73 0.76
N THR A 427 -0.41 12.37 -0.39
CA THR A 427 -1.09 11.57 -1.42
C THR A 427 -1.58 10.26 -0.83
N ASN A 428 -0.70 9.51 -0.17
CA ASN A 428 -1.05 8.20 0.36
C ASN A 428 -2.00 8.30 1.56
N SER A 429 -1.96 9.38 2.34
CA SER A 429 -2.91 9.61 3.44
C SER A 429 -4.33 9.95 2.97
N THR A 430 -4.51 10.36 1.71
CA THR A 430 -5.80 10.83 1.18
C THR A 430 -6.43 9.89 0.15
N ASN A 431 -5.76 8.77 -0.16
CA ASN A 431 -6.33 7.73 -1.01
C ASN A 431 -7.56 7.09 -0.34
N THR A 432 -8.60 6.86 -1.16
CA THR A 432 -9.87 6.25 -0.77
C THR A 432 -10.08 4.88 -1.43
N VAL A 433 -9.31 4.57 -2.48
CA VAL A 433 -9.24 3.24 -3.07
C VAL A 433 -8.52 2.27 -2.12
N PRO A 434 -8.85 0.96 -2.14
CA PRO A 434 -8.16 -0.03 -1.33
C PRO A 434 -6.68 -0.08 -1.70
N MET A 435 -5.82 0.07 -0.70
CA MET A 435 -4.38 -0.09 -0.84
C MET A 435 -3.94 -1.36 -0.13
N VAL A 436 -3.12 -2.16 -0.80
CA VAL A 436 -2.50 -3.37 -0.25
C VAL A 436 -1.00 -3.15 -0.22
N THR A 437 -0.35 -3.48 0.89
CA THR A 437 1.09 -3.30 1.05
C THR A 437 1.75 -4.63 1.33
N VAL A 438 2.74 -5.00 0.52
CA VAL A 438 3.54 -6.21 0.71
C VAL A 438 4.96 -5.77 1.01
N LEU A 439 5.42 -6.02 2.23
CA LEU A 439 6.80 -5.83 2.64
C LEU A 439 7.60 -7.03 2.11
N LEU A 440 8.36 -6.83 1.02
CA LEU A 440 9.12 -7.91 0.38
C LEU A 440 10.36 -8.25 1.20
N ARG A 441 11.17 -7.24 1.54
CA ARG A 441 12.39 -7.37 2.35
C ARG A 441 12.60 -6.16 3.25
N LYS A 442 13.19 -5.07 2.76
CA LYS A 442 13.44 -3.89 3.59
C LYS A 442 12.20 -3.00 3.66
N ALA A 443 11.81 -2.63 4.87
CA ALA A 443 10.80 -1.61 5.12
C ALA A 443 11.37 -0.64 6.16
N SER A 444 12.11 0.37 5.69
CA SER A 444 12.94 1.20 6.56
C SER A 444 12.58 2.69 6.53
N GLY A 445 12.68 3.30 7.71
CA GLY A 445 12.64 4.74 7.93
C GLY A 445 11.43 5.44 7.31
N ALA A 446 11.65 6.65 6.79
CA ALA A 446 10.61 7.39 6.08
C ALA A 446 10.17 6.70 4.77
N GLY A 447 10.98 5.80 4.21
CA GLY A 447 10.64 5.02 3.03
C GLY A 447 9.42 4.11 3.28
N TYR A 448 9.36 3.46 4.45
CA TYR A 448 8.20 2.67 4.87
C TYR A 448 6.90 3.49 4.87
N TYR A 449 6.98 4.74 5.33
CA TYR A 449 5.85 5.65 5.32
C TYR A 449 5.45 6.07 3.90
N ALA A 450 6.43 6.51 3.12
CA ALA A 450 6.25 6.97 1.75
C ALA A 450 5.68 5.90 0.81
N MET A 451 5.91 4.62 1.13
CA MET A 451 5.42 3.47 0.36
C MET A 451 4.10 2.89 0.92
N ALA A 452 3.35 3.68 1.69
CA ALA A 452 2.05 3.32 2.27
C ALA A 452 2.09 2.14 3.25
N GLY A 453 3.02 2.18 4.21
CA GLY A 453 3.02 1.28 5.37
C GLY A 453 1.77 1.41 6.26
N MET A 454 1.71 0.64 7.35
CA MET A 454 0.54 0.53 8.24
C MET A 454 -0.10 1.87 8.68
N PRO A 455 0.66 2.95 9.00
CA PRO A 455 0.06 4.24 9.35
C PRO A 455 -0.82 4.88 8.27
N TYR A 456 -0.73 4.42 7.02
CA TYR A 456 -1.52 4.89 5.87
C TYR A 456 -2.76 4.02 5.62
N HIS A 457 -3.07 3.16 6.59
CA HIS A 457 -4.26 2.30 6.62
C HIS A 457 -4.49 1.49 5.33
N PRO A 458 -3.48 0.74 4.83
CA PRO A 458 -3.75 -0.26 3.80
C PRO A 458 -4.83 -1.23 4.30
N VAL A 459 -5.67 -1.73 3.39
CA VAL A 459 -6.68 -2.74 3.72
C VAL A 459 -6.03 -4.06 4.15
N LEU A 460 -4.78 -4.29 3.73
CA LEU A 460 -3.99 -5.45 4.11
C LEU A 460 -2.50 -5.09 3.99
N GLN A 461 -1.74 -5.33 5.05
CA GLN A 461 -0.28 -5.31 5.02
C GLN A 461 0.28 -6.71 5.28
N LEU A 462 1.09 -7.21 4.35
CA LEU A 462 1.70 -8.53 4.40
C LEU A 462 3.21 -8.37 4.56
N SER A 463 3.80 -9.22 5.39
CA SER A 463 5.24 -9.42 5.45
C SER A 463 5.60 -10.78 4.89
N THR A 464 6.79 -10.89 4.31
CA THR A 464 7.42 -12.17 3.97
C THR A 464 8.37 -12.61 5.10
N PRO A 465 8.88 -13.86 5.11
CA PRO A 465 9.94 -14.28 6.03
C PRO A 465 11.26 -13.50 5.87
N LEU A 466 11.42 -12.75 4.78
CA LEU A 466 12.59 -11.92 4.51
C LEU A 466 12.42 -10.47 5.01
N THR A 467 11.24 -10.12 5.50
CA THR A 467 10.93 -8.76 5.90
C THR A 467 11.78 -8.32 7.08
N ARG A 468 12.25 -7.08 7.01
CA ARG A 468 12.99 -6.37 8.06
C ARG A 468 12.36 -5.00 8.21
N LEU A 469 11.53 -4.86 9.26
CA LEU A 469 10.74 -3.65 9.52
C LEU A 469 11.33 -2.89 10.71
N ALA A 470 11.94 -1.74 10.45
CA ALA A 470 12.53 -0.90 11.50
C ALA A 470 12.79 0.53 11.02
N VAL A 471 13.17 1.41 11.95
CA VAL A 471 13.55 2.79 11.63
C VAL A 471 14.80 2.81 10.74
N MET A 472 15.86 2.10 11.11
CA MET A 472 17.07 1.87 10.28
C MET A 472 17.78 0.59 10.76
N GLU A 473 18.82 0.16 10.03
CA GLU A 473 19.69 -0.98 10.41
C GLU A 473 20.34 -0.81 11.79
N GLY A 474 20.59 -1.93 12.47
CA GLY A 474 21.06 -1.94 13.86
C GLY A 474 22.37 -1.17 14.06
N ARG A 475 23.34 -1.36 13.16
CA ARG A 475 24.63 -0.63 13.21
C ARG A 475 24.43 0.87 13.06
N THR A 476 23.59 1.31 12.14
CA THR A 476 23.34 2.74 11.89
C THR A 476 22.68 3.41 13.10
N LEU A 477 21.72 2.74 13.74
CA LEU A 477 21.10 3.25 14.96
C LEU A 477 22.05 3.21 16.17
N ALA A 478 22.92 2.21 16.27
CA ALA A 478 23.95 2.19 17.30
C ALA A 478 24.92 3.38 17.13
N ILE A 479 25.39 3.66 15.91
CA ILE A 479 26.21 4.86 15.64
C ILE A 479 25.48 6.13 16.07
N ALA A 480 24.21 6.29 15.69
CA ALA A 480 23.43 7.47 16.07
C ALA A 480 23.24 7.60 17.60
N ALA A 481 22.98 6.50 18.30
CA ALA A 481 22.78 6.49 19.75
C ALA A 481 24.07 6.77 20.54
N PHE A 482 25.22 6.39 20.00
CA PHE A 482 26.53 6.55 20.63
C PHE A 482 27.38 7.67 20.02
N ASN A 483 26.82 8.49 19.13
CA ASN A 483 27.52 9.57 18.41
C ASN A 483 28.45 10.42 19.29
N THR A 484 28.02 10.79 20.50
CA THR A 484 28.84 11.61 21.42
C THR A 484 30.10 10.91 21.96
N LYS A 485 30.23 9.59 21.74
CA LYS A 485 31.39 8.78 22.09
C LYS A 485 32.24 8.40 20.86
N LEU A 486 31.84 8.86 19.68
CA LEU A 486 32.52 8.59 18.42
C LEU A 486 33.21 9.86 17.92
N ASP A 487 34.25 9.68 17.11
CA ASP A 487 34.86 10.77 16.35
C ASP A 487 34.16 10.97 15.00
N ASP A 488 34.69 11.89 14.18
CA ASP A 488 34.12 12.25 12.87
C ASP A 488 34.16 11.08 11.86
N ASP A 489 34.99 10.06 12.10
CA ASP A 489 35.09 8.84 11.28
C ASP A 489 34.19 7.70 11.82
N PHE A 490 33.37 7.99 12.83
CA PHE A 490 32.52 7.04 13.57
C PHE A 490 33.30 5.96 14.33
N GLU A 491 34.57 6.22 14.65
CA GLU A 491 35.39 5.37 15.51
C GLU A 491 35.25 5.80 16.98
N ILE A 492 35.47 4.88 17.92
CA ILE A 492 35.35 5.20 19.35
C ILE A 492 36.45 6.19 19.76
N ALA A 493 36.04 7.38 20.19
CA ALA A 493 36.93 8.50 20.47
C ALA A 493 37.83 8.28 21.69
N SER A 494 37.36 7.50 22.67
CA SER A 494 38.14 7.21 23.88
C SER A 494 39.39 6.37 23.55
N GLN A 495 40.52 6.82 24.09
CA GLN A 495 41.81 6.13 23.99
C GLN A 495 42.05 5.17 25.16
N ASP A 496 41.20 5.18 26.19
CA ASP A 496 41.26 4.19 27.26
C ASP A 496 40.74 2.84 26.75
N PRO A 497 41.57 1.77 26.75
CA PRO A 497 41.15 0.46 26.27
C PRO A 497 39.92 -0.10 26.98
N ALA A 498 39.74 0.19 28.28
CA ALA A 498 38.61 -0.32 29.05
C ALA A 498 37.30 0.34 28.63
N GLU A 499 37.28 1.68 28.53
CA GLU A 499 36.13 2.43 28.03
C GLU A 499 35.82 2.09 26.57
N ARG A 500 36.85 1.96 25.72
CA ARG A 500 36.67 1.58 24.31
C ARG A 500 35.99 0.22 24.18
N ALA A 501 36.43 -0.78 24.95
CA ALA A 501 35.80 -2.10 24.95
C ALA A 501 34.35 -2.05 25.46
N GLN A 502 34.07 -1.23 26.48
CA GLN A 502 32.72 -1.06 27.01
C GLN A 502 31.77 -0.42 25.99
N VAL A 503 32.22 0.63 25.30
CA VAL A 503 31.42 1.30 24.26
C VAL A 503 31.17 0.38 23.08
N ALA A 504 32.18 -0.36 22.61
CA ALA A 504 32.03 -1.33 21.54
C ALA A 504 30.97 -2.39 21.89
N ALA A 505 31.07 -3.00 23.09
CA ALA A 505 30.11 -3.99 23.54
C ALA A 505 28.68 -3.43 23.64
N ALA A 506 28.52 -2.20 24.13
CA ALA A 506 27.21 -1.56 24.24
C ALA A 506 26.61 -1.21 22.86
N MET A 507 27.44 -0.83 21.88
CA MET A 507 27.02 -0.62 20.50
C MET A 507 26.60 -1.93 19.84
N ASP A 508 27.36 -3.00 20.02
CA ASP A 508 27.03 -4.34 19.50
C ASP A 508 25.73 -4.88 20.09
N GLU A 509 25.53 -4.73 21.41
CA GLU A 509 24.28 -5.09 22.09
C GLU A 509 23.09 -4.29 21.54
N THR A 510 23.27 -2.98 21.37
CA THR A 510 22.23 -2.10 20.81
C THR A 510 21.87 -2.49 19.38
N ALA A 511 22.87 -2.75 18.54
CA ALA A 511 22.66 -3.19 17.17
C ALA A 511 21.95 -4.54 17.12
N ALA A 512 22.38 -5.53 17.92
CA ALA A 512 21.78 -6.85 17.97
C ALA A 512 20.32 -6.83 18.44
N ARG A 513 19.99 -6.00 19.45
CA ARG A 513 18.60 -5.81 19.89
C ARG A 513 17.72 -5.27 18.77
N ILE A 514 18.18 -4.21 18.10
CA ILE A 514 17.44 -3.57 17.00
C ILE A 514 17.24 -4.54 15.83
N GLU A 515 18.27 -5.32 15.50
CA GLU A 515 18.19 -6.39 14.49
C GLU A 515 17.12 -7.44 14.83
N ALA A 516 17.03 -7.84 16.11
CA ALA A 516 16.00 -8.76 16.57
C ALA A 516 14.58 -8.15 16.49
N ASP A 517 14.43 -6.85 16.74
CA ASP A 517 13.14 -6.15 16.67
C ASP A 517 12.55 -6.11 15.24
N MET A 518 13.41 -6.25 14.21
CA MET A 518 13.01 -6.22 12.79
C MET A 518 12.32 -7.49 12.29
N GLU A 519 12.38 -8.57 13.07
CA GLU A 519 11.90 -9.89 12.68
C GLU A 519 10.38 -9.87 12.43
N PRO A 520 9.89 -10.49 11.32
CA PRO A 520 8.51 -10.32 10.87
C PRO A 520 7.46 -10.92 11.82
N ILE A 521 7.75 -12.03 12.51
CA ILE A 521 6.83 -12.58 13.49
C ILE A 521 6.71 -11.67 14.71
N GLY A 522 7.81 -11.05 15.14
CA GLY A 522 7.82 -10.00 16.18
C GLY A 522 6.95 -8.81 15.79
N ALA A 523 7.08 -8.32 14.55
CA ALA A 523 6.22 -7.26 14.01
C ALA A 523 4.74 -7.68 14.00
N ALA A 524 4.41 -8.89 13.54
CA ALA A 524 3.05 -9.40 13.51
C ALA A 524 2.47 -9.61 14.92
N ALA A 525 3.30 -10.02 15.89
CA ALA A 525 2.92 -10.18 17.29
C ALA A 525 2.39 -8.89 17.93
N ARG A 526 2.91 -7.75 17.46
CA ARG A 526 2.53 -6.40 17.88
C ARG A 526 1.53 -5.72 16.95
N MET A 527 1.09 -6.40 15.89
CA MET A 527 0.21 -5.87 14.84
C MET A 527 0.82 -4.75 13.98
N ASP A 528 2.15 -4.71 13.85
CA ASP A 528 2.84 -3.81 12.90
C ASP A 528 2.72 -4.30 11.44
N THR A 529 2.27 -5.54 11.24
CA THR A 529 1.90 -6.15 9.95
C THR A 529 0.70 -7.08 10.20
N ASP A 530 -0.16 -7.29 9.20
CA ASP A 530 -1.36 -8.12 9.39
C ASP A 530 -1.02 -9.60 9.32
N GLU A 531 -0.13 -10.02 8.44
CA GLU A 531 0.21 -11.44 8.33
C GLU A 531 1.64 -11.66 7.81
N VAL A 532 2.24 -12.78 8.20
CA VAL A 532 3.51 -13.25 7.62
C VAL A 532 3.24 -14.44 6.71
N ILE A 533 3.54 -14.30 5.42
CA ILE A 533 3.20 -15.29 4.40
C ILE A 533 4.43 -15.74 3.60
N PRO A 534 4.50 -17.00 3.14
CA PRO A 534 5.51 -17.43 2.18
C PRO A 534 5.57 -16.54 0.94
N LEU A 535 6.73 -16.45 0.30
CA LEU A 535 6.90 -15.65 -0.92
C LEU A 535 5.95 -16.09 -2.05
N GLY A 536 5.79 -17.41 -2.22
CA GLY A 536 4.88 -17.97 -3.23
C GLY A 536 3.40 -17.65 -3.00
N ASP A 537 3.02 -17.28 -1.78
CA ASP A 537 1.63 -17.03 -1.40
C ASP A 537 1.18 -15.58 -1.65
N ILE A 538 2.10 -14.69 -2.05
CA ILE A 538 1.78 -13.27 -2.28
C ILE A 538 0.63 -13.15 -3.28
N ARG A 539 0.72 -13.85 -4.43
CA ARG A 539 -0.34 -13.80 -5.44
C ARG A 539 -1.68 -14.29 -4.90
N ARG A 540 -1.69 -15.36 -4.11
CA ARG A 540 -2.90 -15.94 -3.51
C ARG A 540 -3.67 -14.90 -2.68
N TYR A 541 -2.97 -14.14 -1.83
CA TYR A 541 -3.60 -13.06 -1.07
C TYR A 541 -4.01 -11.88 -1.96
N LEU A 542 -3.22 -11.55 -2.98
CA LEU A 542 -3.58 -10.51 -3.96
C LEU A 542 -4.87 -10.85 -4.72
N GLU A 543 -5.05 -12.10 -5.14
CA GLU A 543 -6.27 -12.55 -5.81
C GLU A 543 -7.51 -12.33 -4.94
N ALA A 544 -7.44 -12.67 -3.65
CA ALA A 544 -8.53 -12.45 -2.72
C ALA A 544 -8.84 -10.95 -2.52
N VAL A 545 -7.83 -10.14 -2.21
CA VAL A 545 -8.04 -8.73 -1.87
C VAL A 545 -8.39 -7.86 -3.07
N VAL A 546 -7.83 -8.14 -4.24
CA VAL A 546 -8.21 -7.45 -5.49
C VAL A 546 -9.64 -7.82 -5.87
N GLU A 547 -10.02 -9.10 -5.77
CA GLU A 547 -11.41 -9.50 -6.05
C GLU A 547 -12.39 -8.89 -5.03
N MET A 548 -12.06 -8.86 -3.74
CA MET A 548 -12.84 -8.16 -2.71
C MET A 548 -12.99 -6.67 -2.99
N ALA A 549 -11.93 -6.02 -3.47
CA ALA A 549 -11.98 -4.60 -3.83
C ALA A 549 -13.00 -4.32 -4.94
N TRP A 550 -13.25 -5.28 -5.84
CA TRP A 550 -14.24 -5.19 -6.92
C TRP A 550 -15.57 -5.91 -6.63
N GLN A 551 -15.72 -6.54 -5.46
CA GLN A 551 -16.94 -7.27 -5.09
C GLN A 551 -18.13 -6.34 -4.90
N SER A 552 -17.93 -5.20 -4.23
CA SER A 552 -18.97 -4.19 -4.02
C SER A 552 -18.90 -3.11 -5.11
N PRO A 553 -20.04 -2.56 -5.56
CA PRO A 553 -20.05 -1.51 -6.58
C PRO A 553 -19.17 -0.33 -6.16
N ARG A 554 -18.23 0.04 -7.04
CA ARG A 554 -17.36 1.21 -6.87
C ARG A 554 -17.55 2.20 -8.00
N ARG A 555 -17.12 3.43 -7.73
CA ARG A 555 -17.11 4.53 -8.71
C ARG A 555 -16.42 4.06 -9.99
N VAL A 556 -17.17 4.05 -11.09
CA VAL A 556 -16.64 3.79 -12.42
C VAL A 556 -16.21 5.13 -13.00
N ARG A 557 -14.91 5.45 -12.88
CA ARG A 557 -14.15 6.52 -13.55
C ARG A 557 -14.80 7.93 -13.64
N ASN A 558 -14.08 8.96 -13.20
CA ASN A 558 -14.42 10.35 -13.55
C ASN A 558 -14.09 10.65 -15.04
N PRO A 559 -14.78 11.59 -15.72
CA PRO A 559 -14.40 12.02 -17.07
C PRO A 559 -12.95 12.52 -17.09
N ARG A 560 -12.22 12.08 -18.12
CA ARG A 560 -10.76 12.20 -18.34
C ARG A 560 -10.19 13.56 -17.89
N ILE A 561 -9.43 13.59 -16.78
CA ILE A 561 -8.80 14.82 -16.25
C ILE A 561 -7.46 15.11 -16.95
N TRP A 562 -6.82 14.12 -17.58
CA TRP A 562 -5.51 14.28 -18.24
C TRP A 562 -5.45 13.61 -19.60
N SER A 563 -4.85 14.30 -20.57
CA SER A 563 -4.39 13.69 -21.81
C SER A 563 -2.91 13.32 -21.69
N LEU A 564 -2.45 12.29 -22.42
CA LEU A 564 -1.03 11.96 -22.49
C LEU A 564 -0.19 13.15 -22.98
N HIS A 565 -0.78 14.10 -23.71
CA HIS A 565 -0.11 15.33 -24.14
C HIS A 565 0.28 16.21 -22.96
N ASP A 566 -0.58 16.32 -21.94
CA ASP A 566 -0.31 17.13 -20.76
C ASP A 566 0.83 16.53 -19.94
N LEU A 567 0.85 15.20 -19.76
CA LEU A 567 1.93 14.50 -19.07
C LEU A 567 3.25 14.55 -19.84
N ILE A 568 3.22 14.48 -21.18
CA ILE A 568 4.43 14.62 -22.02
C ILE A 568 4.99 16.04 -21.91
N LEU A 569 4.15 17.07 -21.92
CA LEU A 569 4.57 18.47 -21.74
C LEU A 569 5.10 18.75 -20.33
N LEU A 570 4.48 18.16 -19.30
CA LEU A 570 4.89 18.32 -17.91
C LEU A 570 6.16 17.52 -17.57
N SER A 571 6.38 16.38 -18.22
CA SER A 571 7.54 15.51 -17.97
C SER A 571 8.75 15.81 -18.84
N ARG A 572 8.56 16.49 -19.97
CA ARG A 572 9.66 17.00 -20.81
C ARG A 572 9.74 18.50 -20.56
N GLY A 573 10.62 18.93 -19.65
CA GLY A 573 11.11 20.32 -19.68
C GLY A 573 11.47 20.64 -21.12
N SER A 574 10.76 21.62 -21.70
CA SER A 574 10.79 22.05 -23.10
C SER A 574 11.51 21.09 -24.04
N VAL A 575 10.74 20.27 -24.77
CA VAL A 575 11.28 19.56 -25.94
C VAL A 575 11.95 20.62 -26.82
N ALA A 576 13.28 20.60 -26.88
CA ALA A 576 13.95 21.05 -28.08
C ALA A 576 13.37 20.17 -29.17
N VAL A 577 12.42 20.73 -29.92
CA VAL A 577 11.95 20.14 -31.17
C VAL A 577 13.25 19.85 -31.91
N THR A 578 13.61 18.58 -32.03
CA THR A 578 14.74 18.19 -32.86
C THR A 578 14.39 18.78 -34.21
N ASN A 579 15.17 19.80 -34.61
CA ASN A 579 15.09 20.47 -35.89
C ASN A 579 15.07 19.39 -36.97
N THR A 580 13.88 18.91 -37.34
CA THR A 580 13.60 18.45 -38.68
C THR A 580 13.86 19.68 -39.50
N LYS A 581 15.10 19.80 -40.03
CA LYS A 581 15.60 20.91 -40.85
C LYS A 581 14.43 21.78 -41.29
N GLU A 582 14.06 22.75 -40.45
CA GLU A 582 13.27 23.84 -40.95
C GLU A 582 14.25 24.43 -41.94
N ALA A 583 13.91 24.29 -43.22
CA ALA A 583 14.47 25.16 -44.22
C ALA A 583 14.19 26.55 -43.66
N VAL A 584 15.21 27.15 -43.03
CA VAL A 584 15.25 28.57 -42.81
C VAL A 584 15.07 29.09 -44.22
N VAL A 585 13.84 29.49 -44.53
CA VAL A 585 13.60 30.39 -45.63
C VAL A 585 14.31 31.64 -45.15
N GLU A 586 15.62 31.71 -45.42
CA GLU A 586 16.31 32.98 -45.50
C GLU A 586 15.48 33.75 -46.51
N THR A 587 14.60 34.61 -46.02
CA THR A 587 14.05 35.70 -46.81
C THR A 587 15.27 36.49 -47.23
N ALA A 588 15.77 36.17 -48.43
CA ALA A 588 17.01 36.64 -48.98
C ALA A 588 16.88 38.13 -49.29
N VAL A 589 17.05 38.97 -48.27
CA VAL A 589 17.40 40.37 -48.50
C VAL A 589 18.89 40.37 -48.76
N ALA A 590 19.29 40.70 -49.99
CA ALA A 590 20.68 40.72 -50.40
C ALA A 590 21.51 41.57 -49.41
N PRO A 591 22.68 41.09 -48.95
CA PRO A 591 23.54 41.87 -48.09
C PRO A 591 23.94 43.16 -48.80
N ILE A 592 23.87 44.27 -48.09
CA ILE A 592 24.25 45.58 -48.61
C ILE A 592 25.67 45.86 -48.12
N GLU A 593 26.57 46.10 -49.06
CA GLU A 593 27.97 46.37 -48.75
C GLU A 593 28.10 47.57 -47.79
N GLY A 594 28.76 47.36 -46.65
CA GLY A 594 28.96 48.38 -45.62
C GLY A 594 27.82 48.59 -44.63
N LEU A 595 26.74 47.79 -44.64
CA LEU A 595 25.65 47.86 -43.66
C LEU A 595 25.41 46.54 -42.91
N ILE A 596 25.10 46.64 -41.62
CA ILE A 596 24.81 45.51 -40.71
C ILE A 596 23.29 45.38 -40.52
N PRO A 597 22.70 44.18 -40.70
CA PRO A 597 21.27 43.97 -40.52
C PRO A 597 20.88 43.81 -39.04
N ILE A 598 19.76 44.42 -38.63
CA ILE A 598 19.07 44.10 -37.39
C ILE A 598 17.93 43.13 -37.70
N ARG A 599 17.86 42.03 -36.94
CA ARG A 599 16.89 40.95 -37.11
C ARG A 599 15.97 40.81 -35.91
N VAL A 600 14.73 40.39 -36.14
CA VAL A 600 13.77 40.08 -35.07
C VAL A 600 13.95 38.65 -34.57
N ALA A 601 13.73 38.42 -33.27
CA ALA A 601 13.91 37.10 -32.66
C ALA A 601 12.67 36.20 -32.75
N THR A 602 11.49 36.77 -32.97
CA THR A 602 10.20 36.07 -33.01
C THR A 602 9.40 36.49 -34.23
N SER A 603 8.48 35.64 -34.71
CA SER A 603 7.53 36.02 -35.76
C SER A 603 6.40 36.86 -35.18
N GLY A 604 5.92 37.87 -35.92
CA GLY A 604 4.87 38.77 -35.46
C GLY A 604 4.69 39.97 -36.40
N THR A 605 3.93 40.98 -35.97
CA THR A 605 3.82 42.24 -36.71
C THR A 605 4.83 43.25 -36.18
N PHE A 606 5.76 43.71 -37.03
CA PHE A 606 6.77 44.69 -36.62
C PHE A 606 6.26 46.12 -36.76
N TRP A 607 6.34 46.87 -35.67
CA TRP A 607 5.94 48.26 -35.59
C TRP A 607 7.15 49.14 -35.27
N GLN A 608 7.42 50.14 -36.11
CA GLN A 608 8.49 51.12 -35.88
C GLN A 608 8.11 52.13 -34.78
N ARG A 609 6.85 52.13 -34.34
CA ARG A 609 6.27 53.08 -33.37
C ARG A 609 5.38 52.35 -32.35
N PRO A 610 5.15 52.93 -31.16
CA PRO A 610 4.31 52.31 -30.13
C PRO A 610 2.82 52.30 -30.49
N THR A 611 2.32 53.35 -31.14
CA THR A 611 0.95 53.41 -31.67
C THR A 611 0.93 54.18 -33.00
N PRO A 612 -0.11 54.03 -33.85
CA PRO A 612 -0.19 54.73 -35.14
C PRO A 612 -0.07 56.26 -35.07
N ARG A 613 -0.33 56.85 -33.90
CA ARG A 613 -0.29 58.31 -33.67
C ARG A 613 1.03 58.79 -33.07
N ASP A 614 1.87 57.89 -32.56
CA ASP A 614 3.16 58.22 -31.97
C ASP A 614 4.26 58.30 -33.03
N PRO A 615 5.35 59.06 -32.76
CA PRO A 615 6.53 59.03 -33.60
C PRO A 615 7.20 57.64 -33.54
N ALA A 616 7.95 57.31 -34.60
CA ALA A 616 8.80 56.12 -34.60
C ALA A 616 9.85 56.21 -33.48
N TYR A 617 10.25 55.06 -32.92
CA TYR A 617 11.28 55.00 -31.88
C TYR A 617 12.62 55.58 -32.38
N VAL A 618 12.96 55.32 -33.64
CA VAL A 618 14.14 55.87 -34.32
C VAL A 618 13.78 56.23 -35.76
N ASN A 619 14.31 57.34 -36.26
CA ASN A 619 14.20 57.71 -37.68
C ASN A 619 15.50 57.38 -38.43
N VAL A 620 15.43 57.22 -39.74
CA VAL A 620 16.62 57.09 -40.59
C VAL A 620 17.57 58.28 -40.35
N GLY A 621 18.87 58.00 -40.18
CA GLY A 621 19.88 58.94 -39.72
C GLY A 621 20.04 59.03 -38.20
N GLY A 622 19.21 58.32 -37.43
CA GLY A 622 19.29 58.26 -35.97
C GLY A 622 20.44 57.40 -35.46
N VAL A 623 21.13 57.87 -34.42
CA VAL A 623 22.23 57.14 -33.78
C VAL A 623 21.66 56.06 -32.86
N LEU A 624 22.18 54.83 -33.01
CA LEU A 624 21.80 53.64 -32.27
C LEU A 624 22.88 53.27 -31.26
N SER A 625 22.42 52.84 -30.09
CA SER A 625 23.22 52.07 -29.12
C SER A 625 22.64 50.66 -29.02
N PRO A 626 23.36 49.67 -28.46
CA PRO A 626 22.88 48.29 -28.42
C PRO A 626 21.54 48.12 -27.69
N LYS A 627 21.24 49.02 -26.74
CA LYS A 627 19.99 49.02 -25.96
C LYS A 627 18.89 49.89 -26.57
N THR A 628 19.15 50.63 -27.65
CA THR A 628 18.15 51.47 -28.30
C THR A 628 17.04 50.59 -28.85
N THR A 629 15.80 50.78 -28.37
CA THR A 629 14.62 50.16 -28.96
C THR A 629 14.36 50.81 -30.32
N ILE A 630 14.29 50.00 -31.37
CA ILE A 630 14.05 50.46 -32.73
C ILE A 630 12.59 50.23 -33.17
N GLY A 631 11.86 49.35 -32.47
CA GLY A 631 10.47 49.03 -32.76
C GLY A 631 9.91 48.02 -31.78
N LEU A 632 8.68 47.59 -32.02
CA LEU A 632 7.98 46.55 -31.29
C LEU A 632 7.63 45.40 -32.22
N ILE A 633 7.59 44.18 -31.69
CA ILE A 633 6.98 43.05 -32.36
C ILE A 633 5.71 42.65 -31.62
N GLU A 634 4.58 42.67 -32.34
CA GLU A 634 3.29 42.27 -31.82
C GLU A 634 3.04 40.79 -32.10
N VAL A 635 2.86 40.02 -31.04
CA VAL A 635 2.45 38.61 -31.10
C VAL A 635 1.21 38.47 -30.22
N MET A 636 0.07 38.12 -30.83
CA MET A 636 -1.20 37.97 -30.12
C MET A 636 -1.54 39.15 -29.19
N LYS A 637 -1.44 40.39 -29.69
CA LYS A 637 -1.69 41.65 -28.96
C LYS A 637 -0.71 41.95 -27.82
N THR A 638 0.38 41.20 -27.70
CA THR A 638 1.48 41.49 -26.78
C THR A 638 2.62 42.10 -27.58
N PHE A 639 3.15 43.24 -27.11
CA PHE A 639 4.21 43.99 -27.79
C PHE A 639 5.54 43.80 -27.07
N ALA A 640 6.51 43.18 -27.75
CA ALA A 640 7.87 43.02 -27.24
C ALA A 640 8.82 44.03 -27.92
N PRO A 641 9.70 44.72 -27.18
CA PRO A 641 10.65 45.66 -27.78
C PRO A 641 11.72 44.93 -28.58
N VAL A 642 12.02 45.48 -29.75
CA VAL A 642 13.14 45.08 -30.60
C VAL A 642 14.27 46.07 -30.37
N ALA A 643 15.36 45.61 -29.74
CA ALA A 643 16.56 46.40 -29.52
C ALA A 643 17.48 46.36 -30.75
N ALA A 644 18.28 47.42 -30.94
CA ALA A 644 19.24 47.49 -32.04
C ALA A 644 20.33 46.41 -31.94
N GLY A 645 20.79 46.09 -30.72
CA GLY A 645 21.83 45.08 -30.48
C GLY A 645 23.24 45.50 -30.91
N LEU A 646 23.42 46.67 -31.51
CA LEU A 646 24.69 47.20 -32.01
C LEU A 646 24.73 48.74 -31.95
N GLU A 647 25.93 49.30 -32.12
CA GLU A 647 26.15 50.74 -32.31
C GLU A 647 26.23 51.09 -33.79
N GLY A 648 25.71 52.25 -34.18
CA GLY A 648 25.79 52.75 -35.56
C GLY A 648 24.69 53.75 -35.89
N VAL A 649 24.48 54.03 -37.16
CA VAL A 649 23.40 54.93 -37.62
C VAL A 649 22.37 54.16 -38.45
N LEU A 650 21.09 54.28 -38.11
CA LEU A 650 20.02 53.64 -38.86
C LEU A 650 19.97 54.20 -40.29
N GLU A 651 20.36 53.40 -41.28
CA GLU A 651 20.46 53.85 -42.67
C GLU A 651 19.13 53.66 -43.42
N ARG A 652 18.44 52.53 -43.19
CA ARG A 652 17.11 52.27 -43.78
C ARG A 652 16.36 51.15 -43.09
N TRP A 653 15.03 51.20 -43.20
CA TRP A 653 14.15 50.10 -42.84
C TRP A 653 14.10 49.05 -43.96
N ALA A 654 14.12 47.77 -43.58
CA ALA A 654 13.99 46.65 -44.50
C ALA A 654 12.53 46.18 -44.67
N VAL A 655 11.65 46.57 -43.75
CA VAL A 655 10.21 46.25 -43.76
C VAL A 655 9.39 47.51 -43.49
N ALA A 656 8.13 47.51 -43.97
CA ALA A 656 7.18 48.58 -43.66
C ALA A 656 6.73 48.51 -42.20
N ASP A 657 6.32 49.66 -41.66
CA ASP A 657 5.68 49.75 -40.35
C ASP A 657 4.33 49.01 -40.36
N GLY A 658 4.12 48.08 -39.44
CA GLY A 658 2.95 47.20 -39.40
C GLY A 658 3.07 45.97 -40.32
N ALA A 659 4.26 45.65 -40.83
CA ALA A 659 4.46 44.46 -41.64
C ALA A 659 4.56 43.18 -40.80
N ALA A 660 3.97 42.09 -41.29
CA ALA A 660 4.22 40.76 -40.74
C ALA A 660 5.66 40.32 -41.07
N VAL A 661 6.37 39.84 -40.07
CA VAL A 661 7.76 39.38 -40.16
C VAL A 661 7.92 38.04 -39.48
N GLU A 662 8.79 37.19 -40.02
CA GLU A 662 9.17 35.91 -39.42
C GLU A 662 10.39 36.07 -38.51
N ALA A 663 10.55 35.15 -37.55
CA ALA A 663 11.76 35.07 -36.73
C ALA A 663 13.01 35.00 -37.62
N GLY A 664 13.99 35.85 -37.35
CA GLY A 664 15.22 35.99 -38.13
C GLY A 664 15.14 36.95 -39.32
N ALA A 665 13.96 37.50 -39.66
CA ALA A 665 13.82 38.49 -40.73
C ALA A 665 14.59 39.78 -40.42
N VAL A 666 15.22 40.36 -41.44
CA VAL A 666 15.87 41.68 -41.33
C VAL A 666 14.81 42.76 -41.31
N VAL A 667 14.82 43.61 -40.29
CA VAL A 667 13.87 44.72 -40.16
C VAL A 667 14.51 46.08 -40.39
N ALA A 668 15.82 46.21 -40.19
CA ALA A 668 16.57 47.45 -40.39
C ALA A 668 18.02 47.19 -40.82
N TRP A 669 18.64 48.19 -41.44
CA TRP A 669 20.05 48.20 -41.83
C TRP A 669 20.77 49.38 -41.19
N VAL A 670 21.94 49.12 -40.61
CA VAL A 670 22.72 50.09 -39.84
C VAL A 670 24.11 50.24 -40.44
N LYS A 671 24.59 51.48 -40.52
CA LYS A 671 25.94 51.80 -40.98
C LYS A 671 26.91 51.96 -39.82
#